data_AF-A0A2E7V1N8-F1
#
_entry.id   AF-A0A2E7V1N8-F1
#
_cell.length_a   1.000
_cell.length_b   1.000
_cell.length_c   1.000
_cell.angle_alpha   90.00
_cell.angle_beta   90.00
_cell.angle_gamma   90.00
#
_symmetry.space_group_name_H-M   'P 1'
#
loop_
_entity.id
_entity.type
_entity.pdbx_description
1 polymer ?
#
loop_
_entity_poly.entity_id
_entity_poly.type
_entity_poly.pdbx_seq_one_letter_code
_entity_poly.pdbx_strand_id
1 'polypeptide(L)'
;MNGILFLVVGPSGAGKDTLMASVRTHLADDERFVFARRAITRPADAGGEDHEAVDVVEFKRRRDAGDFLAHWQAHELYYGLPVALETELTAGKNVLANVSRVAIPKILARYQTTKVIEVKAPREILMARLRARGRESENDLKRRLARKVDPYPPEADVLTIQNDSTPEIGTKRFLSALIRSLPNTLRIRQLPIDTWRENVCFLHRDCPHYVANDYLGTAKVDISGARRSIRSKVNIIDDAALLGIHEIGLSQHAFETLGLPEDTEVTIERTPSPKSGNALRSKLNGNELSHDEMHMVIRDIAEDRYTEKEIAAFLVAASKDLTIDEVQSLTRARAGFAHCFDWGNDLVVDKHSMGGIPGSRITMIVVPIIAAHGLLIPKTSSRAITSAAGTADAMETVAKVELTPDEVQKTVSESNGCIAWNGRLNHSAIDDVMNSITRPLGVDSTKWAVASILSKKLAAGATHTIIDIPVGPYAKVQRAKEGRELSRLFEEVGAGIGMTVIARVTDGSRPIGRGIGPALEVRDVYKVLQNASDAPEDLREKALGFAASILEWDPYISRGQGRKTANSILQSGRALSSLERIIDAQGRKEIADSPGNLVHEVKAPHSGNVSNIDSYRISGIARRAGAPMDKSSGIDLSIKLGQKVTAGDSLYFIHSNVESELYIASASAERDSGIKID
;
A
#
# COMPACT_ATOMS: atom_id res chain seq x y z
N MET A 1 33.54 13.02 -6.91
CA MET A 1 33.93 12.26 -8.12
C MET A 1 32.87 11.21 -8.31
N ASN A 2 32.25 11.16 -9.50
CA ASN A 2 31.13 10.25 -9.74
C ASN A 2 31.58 8.95 -10.44
N GLY A 3 32.79 8.92 -11.03
CA GLY A 3 33.36 7.74 -11.68
C GLY A 3 34.20 6.86 -10.74
N ILE A 4 34.28 5.57 -11.04
CA ILE A 4 35.07 4.58 -10.27
C ILE A 4 36.45 4.39 -10.91
N LEU A 5 37.52 4.42 -10.09
CA LEU A 5 38.87 4.04 -10.53
C LEU A 5 39.09 2.54 -10.30
N PHE A 6 39.12 1.74 -11.38
CA PHE A 6 39.39 0.31 -11.36
C PHE A 6 40.88 0.01 -11.50
N LEU A 7 41.50 -0.51 -10.45
CA LEU A 7 42.92 -0.88 -10.40
C LEU A 7 43.11 -2.37 -10.72
N VAL A 8 43.64 -2.67 -11.89
CA VAL A 8 43.78 -4.05 -12.37
C VAL A 8 45.17 -4.60 -12.02
N VAL A 9 45.19 -5.65 -11.21
CA VAL A 9 46.41 -6.29 -10.68
C VAL A 9 46.37 -7.80 -10.86
N GLY A 10 47.53 -8.43 -10.88
CA GLY A 10 47.65 -9.89 -11.03
C GLY A 10 49.12 -10.30 -11.15
N PRO A 11 49.48 -11.54 -10.79
CA PRO A 11 50.82 -12.04 -11.00
C PRO A 11 51.16 -12.14 -12.49
N SER A 12 52.46 -12.13 -12.82
CA SER A 12 52.92 -12.35 -14.20
C SER A 12 52.39 -13.69 -14.71
N GLY A 13 51.87 -13.73 -15.94
CA GLY A 13 51.25 -14.93 -16.52
C GLY A 13 49.76 -15.13 -16.20
N ALA A 14 49.15 -14.32 -15.33
CA ALA A 14 47.72 -14.41 -15.00
C ALA A 14 46.78 -14.02 -16.15
N GLY A 15 47.33 -13.50 -17.26
CA GLY A 15 46.55 -13.11 -18.45
C GLY A 15 45.88 -11.73 -18.35
N LYS A 16 46.31 -10.88 -17.42
CA LYS A 16 45.77 -9.52 -17.21
C LYS A 16 45.67 -8.69 -18.50
N ASP A 17 46.76 -8.60 -19.26
CA ASP A 17 46.80 -7.75 -20.46
C ASP A 17 45.87 -8.29 -21.57
N THR A 18 45.78 -9.62 -21.68
CA THR A 18 44.86 -10.30 -22.60
C THR A 18 43.39 -10.04 -22.24
N LEU A 19 43.04 -10.15 -20.96
CA LEU A 19 41.68 -9.85 -20.51
C LEU A 19 41.35 -8.37 -20.66
N MET A 20 42.26 -7.47 -20.30
CA MET A 20 42.09 -6.03 -20.48
C MET A 20 41.86 -5.63 -21.95
N ALA A 21 42.61 -6.24 -22.88
CA ALA A 21 42.41 -6.01 -24.31
C ALA A 21 41.04 -6.52 -24.78
N SER A 22 40.63 -7.71 -24.36
CA SER A 22 39.33 -8.27 -24.71
C SER A 22 38.16 -7.47 -24.13
N VAL A 23 38.27 -7.02 -22.87
CA VAL A 23 37.30 -6.13 -22.21
C VAL A 23 37.24 -4.77 -22.91
N ARG A 24 38.38 -4.21 -23.34
CA ARG A 24 38.42 -2.98 -24.15
C ARG A 24 37.63 -3.11 -25.45
N THR A 25 37.73 -4.24 -26.14
CA THR A 25 36.95 -4.48 -27.35
C THR A 25 35.45 -4.59 -27.06
N HIS A 26 35.05 -5.25 -25.96
CA HIS A 26 33.63 -5.39 -25.60
C HIS A 26 32.99 -4.08 -25.13
N LEU A 27 33.77 -3.15 -24.58
CA LEU A 27 33.31 -1.85 -24.07
C LEU A 27 33.64 -0.70 -25.02
N ALA A 28 33.95 -0.97 -26.30
CA ALA A 28 34.39 0.05 -27.25
C ALA A 28 33.33 1.16 -27.47
N ASP A 29 32.05 0.79 -27.44
CA ASP A 29 30.92 1.70 -27.64
C ASP A 29 30.32 2.24 -26.32
N ASP A 30 30.89 1.88 -25.16
CA ASP A 30 30.41 2.32 -23.86
C ASP A 30 31.22 3.52 -23.34
N GLU A 31 30.72 4.72 -23.61
CA GLU A 31 31.36 5.99 -23.24
C GLU A 31 31.56 6.17 -21.72
N ARG A 32 30.93 5.32 -20.89
CA ARG A 32 31.12 5.32 -19.44
C ARG A 32 32.46 4.75 -19.02
N PHE A 33 33.20 4.06 -19.89
CA PHE A 33 34.47 3.43 -19.57
C PHE A 33 35.65 4.03 -20.33
N VAL A 34 36.72 4.33 -19.60
CA VAL A 34 37.98 4.85 -20.15
C VAL A 34 39.12 3.92 -19.74
N PHE A 35 39.92 3.48 -20.71
CA PHE A 35 41.11 2.66 -20.42
C PHE A 35 42.34 3.56 -20.30
N ALA A 36 42.94 3.58 -19.11
CA ALA A 36 44.10 4.43 -18.84
C ALA A 36 45.32 4.01 -19.67
N ARG A 37 45.88 4.97 -20.41
CA ARG A 37 47.18 4.84 -21.06
C ARG A 37 48.27 5.34 -20.10
N ARG A 38 49.21 4.48 -19.73
CA ARG A 38 50.20 4.76 -18.68
C ARG A 38 51.47 5.35 -19.28
N ALA A 39 52.11 6.28 -18.59
CA ALA A 39 53.48 6.69 -18.90
C ALA A 39 54.46 5.69 -18.26
N ILE A 40 55.34 5.07 -19.05
CA ILE A 40 56.27 4.04 -18.57
C ILE A 40 57.67 4.32 -19.12
N THR A 41 58.70 4.15 -18.27
CA THR A 41 60.10 4.28 -18.70
C THR A 41 60.63 3.08 -19.47
N ARG A 42 59.88 2.64 -20.49
CA ARG A 42 60.16 1.47 -21.32
C ARG A 42 59.99 1.84 -22.80
N PRO A 43 60.80 1.28 -23.71
CA PRO A 43 60.63 1.50 -25.15
C PRO A 43 59.24 1.09 -25.65
N ALA A 44 58.70 1.85 -26.61
CA ALA A 44 57.35 1.63 -27.16
C ALA A 44 57.21 0.28 -27.89
N ASP A 45 58.31 -0.27 -28.40
CA ASP A 45 58.41 -1.52 -29.16
C ASP A 45 58.63 -2.77 -28.28
N ALA A 46 58.74 -2.62 -26.95
CA ALA A 46 59.01 -3.72 -26.03
C ALA A 46 57.87 -4.76 -25.88
N GLY A 47 56.74 -4.55 -26.57
CA GLY A 47 55.55 -5.40 -26.54
C GLY A 47 54.77 -5.35 -25.21
N GLY A 48 53.49 -5.77 -25.26
CA GLY A 48 52.58 -5.78 -24.12
C GLY A 48 51.42 -4.81 -24.32
N GLU A 49 51.08 -4.03 -23.29
CA GLU A 49 50.00 -3.05 -23.33
C GLU A 49 50.35 -1.76 -24.11
N ASP A 50 49.30 -1.06 -24.56
CA ASP A 50 49.36 0.31 -25.06
C ASP A 50 49.74 1.27 -23.92
N HIS A 51 50.89 1.93 -24.08
CA HIS A 51 51.47 2.86 -23.10
C HIS A 51 52.17 4.03 -23.80
N GLU A 52 52.44 5.09 -23.05
CA GLU A 52 53.27 6.22 -23.44
C GLU A 52 54.71 5.95 -22.99
N ALA A 53 55.62 5.77 -23.94
CA ALA A 53 57.04 5.58 -23.66
C ALA A 53 57.70 6.92 -23.34
N VAL A 54 58.31 7.03 -22.16
CA VAL A 54 59.05 8.23 -21.71
C VAL A 54 60.42 7.83 -21.20
N ASP A 55 61.43 8.69 -21.30
CA ASP A 55 62.71 8.40 -20.64
C ASP A 55 62.65 8.74 -19.14
N VAL A 56 63.68 8.34 -18.38
CA VAL A 56 63.73 8.56 -16.92
C VAL A 56 63.81 10.04 -16.55
N VAL A 57 64.45 10.87 -17.39
CA VAL A 57 64.62 12.30 -17.14
C VAL A 57 63.27 13.00 -17.27
N GLU A 58 62.57 12.74 -18.38
CA GLU A 58 61.25 13.26 -18.66
C GLU A 58 60.21 12.75 -17.68
N PHE A 59 60.26 11.47 -17.29
CA PHE A 59 59.36 10.94 -16.25
C PHE A 59 59.51 11.70 -14.93
N LYS A 60 60.75 11.93 -14.48
CA LYS A 60 61.01 12.69 -13.25
C LYS A 60 60.54 14.13 -13.37
N ARG A 61 60.78 14.79 -14.51
CA ARG A 61 60.29 16.15 -14.78
C ARG A 61 58.76 16.23 -14.67
N ARG A 62 58.04 15.32 -15.32
CA ARG A 62 56.56 15.24 -15.29
C ARG A 62 56.02 14.93 -13.90
N ARG A 63 56.69 14.03 -13.16
CA ARG A 63 56.36 13.75 -11.76
C ARG A 63 56.48 15.01 -10.91
N ASP A 64 57.59 15.74 -11.03
CA ASP A 64 57.87 16.93 -10.22
C ASP A 64 56.96 18.12 -10.61
N ALA A 65 56.45 18.14 -11.84
CA ALA A 65 55.43 19.07 -12.32
C ALA A 65 53.99 18.72 -11.89
N GLY A 66 53.76 17.53 -11.31
CA GLY A 66 52.42 17.09 -10.90
C GLY A 66 51.56 16.49 -12.02
N ASP A 67 52.15 16.10 -13.15
CA ASP A 67 51.44 15.58 -14.34
C ASP A 67 50.83 14.18 -14.15
N PHE A 68 51.04 13.56 -12.98
CA PHE A 68 50.55 12.22 -12.67
C PHE A 68 49.51 12.21 -11.54
N LEU A 69 48.37 11.60 -11.82
CA LEU A 69 47.36 11.17 -10.84
C LEU A 69 48.00 10.28 -9.77
N ALA A 70 48.82 9.32 -10.20
CA ALA A 70 49.63 8.47 -9.34
C ALA A 70 50.88 7.99 -10.07
N HIS A 71 51.97 7.80 -9.33
CA HIS A 71 53.21 7.26 -9.87
C HIS A 71 53.89 6.28 -8.89
N TRP A 72 54.57 5.27 -9.43
CA TRP A 72 55.32 4.27 -8.66
C TRP A 72 56.51 3.73 -9.45
N GLN A 73 57.39 3.00 -8.77
CA GLN A 73 58.51 2.30 -9.39
C GLN A 73 58.36 0.80 -9.15
N ALA A 74 58.59 -0.01 -10.19
CA ALA A 74 58.58 -1.47 -10.09
C ALA A 74 59.50 -2.09 -11.16
N HIS A 75 60.30 -3.09 -10.78
CA HIS A 75 61.21 -3.78 -11.70
C HIS A 75 62.11 -2.80 -12.48
N GLU A 76 62.71 -1.82 -11.79
CA GLU A 76 63.61 -0.80 -12.34
C GLU A 76 62.97 0.22 -13.30
N LEU A 77 61.68 0.08 -13.59
CA LEU A 77 60.91 1.00 -14.42
C LEU A 77 60.03 1.93 -13.56
N TYR A 78 59.80 3.13 -14.05
CA TYR A 78 58.85 4.09 -13.49
C TYR A 78 57.53 4.04 -14.26
N TYR A 79 56.42 4.16 -13.54
CA TYR A 79 55.06 4.10 -14.06
C TYR A 79 54.25 5.29 -13.53
N GLY A 80 53.49 5.92 -14.40
CA GLY A 80 52.63 7.07 -14.08
C GLY A 80 51.26 6.94 -14.73
N LEU A 81 50.21 7.25 -13.98
CA LEU A 81 48.87 7.50 -14.51
C LEU A 81 48.72 9.00 -14.76
N PRO A 82 48.45 9.46 -15.99
CA PRO A 82 48.31 10.88 -16.29
C PRO A 82 47.23 11.57 -15.46
N VAL A 83 47.47 12.81 -15.03
CA VAL A 83 46.51 13.62 -14.26
C VAL A 83 45.23 13.93 -15.05
N ALA A 84 45.29 13.92 -16.39
CA ALA A 84 44.13 14.11 -17.26
C ALA A 84 42.97 13.13 -16.98
N LEU A 85 43.25 11.96 -16.39
CA LEU A 85 42.24 11.00 -15.97
C LEU A 85 41.35 11.52 -14.82
N GLU A 86 41.78 12.53 -14.06
CA GLU A 86 40.94 13.18 -13.04
C GLU A 86 39.72 13.86 -13.67
N THR A 87 39.87 14.43 -14.87
CA THR A 87 38.76 15.05 -15.61
C THR A 87 37.70 14.02 -15.98
N GLU A 88 38.12 12.85 -16.45
CA GLU A 88 37.22 11.74 -16.81
C GLU A 88 36.47 11.19 -15.58
N LEU A 89 37.18 10.98 -14.47
CA LEU A 89 36.59 10.55 -13.19
C LEU A 89 35.60 11.60 -12.63
N THR A 90 35.90 12.88 -12.82
CA THR A 90 35.03 13.99 -12.42
C THR A 90 33.78 14.07 -13.30
N ALA A 91 33.91 13.77 -14.58
CA ALA A 91 32.79 13.65 -15.53
C ALA A 91 31.92 12.39 -15.31
N GLY A 92 32.23 11.55 -14.32
CA GLY A 92 31.45 10.36 -13.98
C GLY A 92 31.86 9.09 -14.73
N LYS A 93 32.92 9.13 -15.55
CA LYS A 93 33.41 7.96 -16.27
C LYS A 93 34.27 7.07 -15.40
N ASN A 94 34.16 5.76 -15.63
CA ASN A 94 34.91 4.71 -14.94
C ASN A 94 36.26 4.48 -15.63
N VAL A 95 37.36 4.62 -14.88
CA VAL A 95 38.71 4.49 -15.43
C VAL A 95 39.31 3.14 -15.08
N LEU A 96 39.68 2.35 -16.08
CA LEU A 96 40.39 1.09 -15.90
C LEU A 96 41.90 1.30 -16.05
N ALA A 97 42.64 1.10 -14.96
CA ALA A 97 44.09 1.30 -14.91
C ALA A 97 44.82 0.01 -14.54
N ASN A 98 45.72 -0.43 -15.42
CA ASN A 98 46.67 -1.49 -15.08
C ASN A 98 47.68 -0.96 -14.04
N VAL A 99 47.84 -1.60 -12.89
CA VAL A 99 48.82 -1.13 -11.88
C VAL A 99 49.64 -2.27 -11.28
N SER A 100 50.68 -1.91 -10.54
CA SER A 100 51.40 -2.81 -9.65
C SER A 100 50.82 -2.70 -8.24
N ARG A 101 50.87 -3.78 -7.44
CA ARG A 101 50.34 -3.76 -6.06
C ARG A 101 50.94 -2.66 -5.19
N VAL A 102 52.22 -2.32 -5.42
CA VAL A 102 52.92 -1.23 -4.71
C VAL A 102 52.31 0.16 -4.92
N ALA A 103 51.48 0.34 -5.96
CA ALA A 103 50.80 1.61 -6.24
C ALA A 103 49.50 1.76 -5.41
N ILE A 104 48.88 0.65 -4.99
CA ILE A 104 47.53 0.63 -4.41
C ILE A 104 47.43 1.52 -3.16
N PRO A 105 48.31 1.42 -2.13
CA PRO A 105 48.15 2.21 -0.92
C PRO A 105 48.15 3.72 -1.18
N LYS A 106 49.01 4.18 -2.11
CA LYS A 106 49.09 5.61 -2.47
C LYS A 106 47.87 6.09 -3.24
N ILE A 107 47.29 5.24 -4.09
CA ILE A 107 46.08 5.58 -4.85
C ILE A 107 44.86 5.62 -3.91
N LEU A 108 44.71 4.62 -3.03
CA LEU A 108 43.60 4.57 -2.07
C LEU A 108 43.61 5.76 -1.11
N ALA A 109 44.79 6.25 -0.71
CA ALA A 109 44.92 7.44 0.12
C ALA A 109 44.39 8.73 -0.54
N ARG A 110 44.34 8.78 -1.87
CA ARG A 110 43.94 9.96 -2.65
C ARG A 110 42.55 9.83 -3.29
N TYR A 111 42.10 8.62 -3.58
CA TYR A 111 40.83 8.35 -4.29
C TYR A 111 39.97 7.34 -3.52
N GLN A 112 38.91 7.84 -2.87
CA GLN A 112 38.00 7.02 -2.07
C GLN A 112 37.14 6.08 -2.92
N THR A 113 36.75 6.48 -4.14
CA THR A 113 35.96 5.66 -5.08
C THR A 113 36.85 4.80 -5.96
N THR A 114 37.57 3.85 -5.35
CA THR A 114 38.53 2.97 -6.03
C THR A 114 38.18 1.49 -5.78
N LYS A 115 38.26 0.66 -6.83
CA LYS A 115 38.05 -0.80 -6.76
C LYS A 115 39.28 -1.52 -7.30
N VAL A 116 39.74 -2.57 -6.64
CA VAL A 116 40.88 -3.38 -7.09
C VAL A 116 40.37 -4.65 -7.78
N ILE A 117 40.70 -4.85 -9.05
CA ILE A 117 40.40 -6.07 -9.79
C ILE A 117 41.65 -6.97 -9.77
N GLU A 118 41.60 -8.04 -8.99
CA GLU A 118 42.68 -9.00 -8.86
C GLU A 118 42.47 -10.22 -9.78
N VAL A 119 43.25 -10.29 -10.86
CA VAL A 119 43.26 -11.44 -11.76
C VAL A 119 44.18 -12.53 -11.20
N LYS A 120 43.62 -13.68 -10.84
CA LYS A 120 44.34 -14.88 -10.40
C LYS A 120 44.27 -15.98 -11.45
N ALA A 121 45.25 -16.87 -11.45
CA ALA A 121 45.20 -18.13 -12.15
C ALA A 121 45.91 -19.20 -11.30
N PRO A 122 45.47 -20.48 -11.36
CA PRO A 122 46.15 -21.60 -10.73
C PRO A 122 47.65 -21.66 -11.10
N ARG A 123 48.48 -22.16 -10.17
CA ARG A 123 49.94 -22.18 -10.33
C ARG A 123 50.37 -22.98 -11.57
N GLU A 124 49.68 -24.06 -11.87
CA GLU A 124 49.93 -24.93 -13.01
C GLU A 124 49.72 -24.17 -14.34
N ILE A 125 48.65 -23.35 -14.40
CA ILE A 125 48.31 -22.53 -15.57
C ILE A 125 49.30 -21.36 -15.72
N LEU A 126 49.70 -20.73 -14.62
CA LEU A 126 50.74 -19.69 -14.64
C LEU A 126 52.07 -20.25 -15.17
N MET A 127 52.49 -21.44 -14.70
CA MET A 127 53.71 -22.09 -15.19
C MET A 127 53.62 -22.43 -16.67
N ALA A 128 52.50 -23.00 -17.14
CA ALA A 128 52.32 -23.32 -18.55
C ALA A 128 52.40 -22.07 -19.45
N ARG A 129 51.72 -20.98 -19.06
CA ARG A 129 51.72 -19.70 -19.79
C ARG A 129 53.09 -19.01 -19.78
N LEU A 130 53.84 -19.10 -18.68
CA LEU A 130 55.17 -18.51 -18.59
C LEU A 130 56.22 -19.34 -19.35
N ARG A 131 56.14 -20.68 -19.32
CA ARG A 131 56.99 -21.56 -20.15
C ARG A 131 56.78 -21.30 -21.65
N ALA A 132 55.54 -21.12 -22.09
CA ALA A 132 55.21 -20.80 -23.48
C ALA A 132 55.81 -19.47 -23.97
N ARG A 133 56.18 -18.55 -23.06
CA ARG A 133 56.81 -17.27 -23.41
C ARG A 133 58.33 -17.38 -23.66
N GLY A 134 58.98 -18.48 -23.25
CA GLY A 134 60.38 -18.79 -23.58
C GLY A 134 61.44 -17.84 -23.03
N ARG A 135 61.13 -17.00 -22.04
CA ARG A 135 62.01 -15.91 -21.56
C ARG A 135 62.75 -16.16 -20.23
N GLU A 136 62.57 -17.31 -19.57
CA GLU A 136 63.04 -17.52 -18.18
C GLU A 136 63.49 -18.96 -17.90
N SER A 137 64.46 -19.15 -16.99
CA SER A 137 64.91 -20.47 -16.53
C SER A 137 63.93 -21.10 -15.52
N GLU A 138 63.94 -22.42 -15.37
CA GLU A 138 63.03 -23.14 -14.48
C GLU A 138 63.22 -22.75 -12.98
N ASN A 139 64.42 -22.31 -12.61
CA ASN A 139 64.73 -21.81 -11.27
C ASN A 139 64.19 -20.38 -11.03
N ASP A 140 64.16 -19.54 -12.06
CA ASP A 140 63.61 -18.17 -11.97
C ASP A 140 62.07 -18.19 -11.83
N LEU A 141 61.42 -19.15 -12.50
CA LEU A 141 59.98 -19.40 -12.40
C LEU A 141 59.56 -19.83 -11.00
N LYS A 142 60.30 -20.76 -10.39
CA LYS A 142 60.05 -21.22 -9.00
C LYS A 142 60.26 -20.10 -7.98
N ARG A 143 61.32 -19.29 -8.13
CA ARG A 143 61.57 -18.12 -7.25
C ARG A 143 60.48 -17.05 -7.36
N ARG A 144 59.97 -16.77 -8.56
CA ARG A 144 58.85 -15.83 -8.77
C ARG A 144 57.54 -16.30 -8.14
N LEU A 145 57.24 -17.60 -8.20
CA LEU A 145 56.01 -18.19 -7.63
C LEU A 145 56.04 -18.40 -6.11
N ALA A 146 57.24 -18.41 -5.50
CA ALA A 146 57.46 -18.49 -4.07
C ALA A 146 57.54 -17.12 -3.37
N ARG A 147 57.51 -16.01 -4.13
CA ARG A 147 57.55 -14.65 -3.58
C ARG A 147 56.33 -14.40 -2.70
N LYS A 148 56.58 -14.09 -1.42
CA LYS A 148 55.54 -13.66 -0.47
C LYS A 148 54.91 -12.39 -1.00
N VAL A 149 53.58 -12.40 -1.17
CA VAL A 149 52.81 -11.26 -1.65
C VAL A 149 52.29 -10.52 -0.44
N ASP A 150 52.62 -9.23 -0.32
CA ASP A 150 52.09 -8.40 0.74
C ASP A 150 50.56 -8.31 0.63
N PRO A 151 49.83 -8.40 1.76
CA PRO A 151 48.38 -8.24 1.76
C PRO A 151 47.99 -6.83 1.31
N TYR A 152 46.80 -6.70 0.75
CA TYR A 152 46.23 -5.38 0.46
C TYR A 152 45.90 -4.64 1.77
N PRO A 153 45.88 -3.29 1.77
CA PRO A 153 45.36 -2.53 2.88
C PRO A 153 43.93 -2.96 3.24
N PRO A 154 43.52 -2.98 4.52
CA PRO A 154 42.18 -3.38 4.95
C PRO A 154 41.03 -2.63 4.27
N GLU A 155 41.28 -1.36 3.92
CA GLU A 155 40.35 -0.46 3.23
C GLU A 155 40.22 -0.72 1.71
N ALA A 156 41.05 -1.61 1.15
CA ALA A 156 40.98 -1.94 -0.27
C ALA A 156 39.78 -2.83 -0.58
N ASP A 157 38.87 -2.33 -1.43
CA ASP A 157 37.78 -3.13 -1.97
C ASP A 157 38.28 -3.97 -3.16
N VAL A 158 38.52 -5.27 -2.92
CA VAL A 158 39.18 -6.18 -3.87
C VAL A 158 38.20 -7.21 -4.42
N LEU A 159 38.02 -7.20 -5.74
CA LEU A 159 37.29 -8.21 -6.49
C LEU A 159 38.26 -9.18 -7.17
N THR A 160 38.19 -10.46 -6.82
CA THR A 160 39.05 -11.49 -7.41
C THR A 160 38.38 -12.14 -8.61
N ILE A 161 39.07 -12.20 -9.75
CA ILE A 161 38.67 -12.93 -10.95
C ILE A 161 39.61 -14.10 -11.18
N GLN A 162 39.06 -15.30 -11.36
CA GLN A 162 39.83 -16.48 -11.77
C GLN A 162 39.91 -16.58 -13.30
N ASN A 163 41.13 -16.55 -13.83
CA ASN A 163 41.46 -16.79 -15.24
C ASN A 163 42.07 -18.18 -15.42
N ASP A 164 41.29 -19.18 -15.04
CA ASP A 164 41.62 -20.62 -15.00
C ASP A 164 41.14 -21.39 -16.24
N SER A 165 40.45 -20.72 -17.16
CA SER A 165 39.77 -21.33 -18.31
C SER A 165 40.21 -20.65 -19.62
N THR A 166 39.30 -20.51 -20.59
CA THR A 166 39.56 -19.79 -21.85
C THR A 166 39.53 -18.27 -21.64
N PRO A 167 40.19 -17.48 -22.52
CA PRO A 167 40.15 -16.03 -22.48
C PRO A 167 38.73 -15.46 -22.49
N GLU A 168 37.79 -16.07 -23.23
CA GLU A 168 36.41 -15.60 -23.37
C GLU A 168 35.65 -15.71 -22.04
N ILE A 169 35.82 -16.82 -21.31
CA ILE A 169 35.23 -17.01 -19.97
C ILE A 169 35.84 -16.01 -18.99
N GLY A 170 37.16 -15.80 -19.06
CA GLY A 170 37.87 -14.81 -18.26
C GLY A 170 37.34 -13.39 -18.52
N THR A 171 37.08 -13.03 -19.78
CA THR A 171 36.51 -11.74 -20.18
C THR A 171 35.10 -11.55 -19.63
N LYS A 172 34.23 -12.55 -19.73
CA LYS A 172 32.87 -12.49 -19.15
C LYS A 172 32.90 -12.27 -17.64
N ARG A 173 33.79 -12.98 -16.91
CA ARG A 173 33.97 -12.80 -15.47
C ARG A 173 34.49 -11.39 -15.14
N PHE A 174 35.37 -10.85 -15.97
CA PHE A 174 35.88 -9.49 -15.82
C PHE A 174 34.78 -8.44 -16.04
N LEU A 175 34.03 -8.54 -17.13
CA LEU A 175 32.88 -7.66 -17.39
C LEU A 175 31.86 -7.71 -16.25
N SER A 176 31.54 -8.91 -15.76
CA SER A 176 30.63 -9.07 -14.62
C SER A 176 31.15 -8.39 -13.35
N ALA A 177 32.46 -8.47 -13.06
CA ALA A 177 33.06 -7.80 -11.91
C ALA A 177 32.99 -6.27 -12.02
N LEU A 178 33.19 -5.72 -13.22
CA LEU A 178 33.04 -4.28 -13.47
C LEU A 178 31.59 -3.84 -13.29
N ILE A 179 30.64 -4.55 -13.90
CA ILE A 179 29.21 -4.20 -13.84
C ILE A 179 28.67 -4.27 -12.41
N ARG A 180 29.04 -5.31 -11.65
CA ARG A 180 28.66 -5.45 -10.21
C ARG A 180 29.24 -4.36 -9.32
N SER A 181 30.25 -3.65 -9.80
CA SER A 181 30.88 -2.55 -9.06
C SER A 181 30.24 -1.20 -9.34
N LEU A 182 29.47 -1.09 -10.43
CA LEU A 182 28.70 0.12 -10.74
C LEU A 182 27.55 0.28 -9.74
N PRO A 183 27.05 1.52 -9.54
CA PRO A 183 25.80 1.72 -8.82
C PRO A 183 24.69 0.88 -9.48
N ASN A 184 23.95 0.11 -8.70
CA ASN A 184 22.82 -0.68 -9.20
C ASN A 184 21.59 0.22 -9.40
N THR A 185 21.70 1.27 -10.20
CA THR A 185 20.60 2.19 -10.46
C THR A 185 19.87 1.85 -11.76
N LEU A 186 18.56 2.06 -11.77
CA LEU A 186 17.71 2.03 -12.96
C LEU A 186 17.01 3.36 -13.10
N ARG A 187 16.69 3.77 -14.33
CA ARG A 187 15.90 4.97 -14.59
C ARG A 187 14.41 4.63 -14.57
N ILE A 188 13.61 5.43 -13.87
CA ILE A 188 12.16 5.24 -13.83
C ILE A 188 11.55 5.57 -15.19
N ARG A 189 10.61 4.75 -15.64
CA ARG A 189 9.74 5.01 -16.79
C ARG A 189 8.28 4.77 -16.44
N GLN A 190 7.39 5.69 -16.83
CA GLN A 190 5.96 5.47 -16.62
C GLN A 190 5.39 4.57 -17.73
N LEU A 191 4.67 3.52 -17.35
CA LEU A 191 3.94 2.67 -18.29
C LEU A 191 2.43 2.99 -18.22
N PRO A 192 1.72 3.08 -19.36
CA PRO A 192 0.28 3.39 -19.41
C PRO A 192 -0.57 2.15 -19.05
N ILE A 193 -0.29 1.54 -17.89
CA ILE A 193 -0.95 0.36 -17.37
C ILE A 193 -1.61 0.76 -16.04
N ASP A 194 -2.94 0.67 -16.01
CA ASP A 194 -3.72 0.86 -14.79
C ASP A 194 -3.86 -0.48 -14.05
N THR A 195 -3.19 -0.56 -12.90
CA THR A 195 -3.26 -1.70 -11.97
C THR A 195 -4.18 -1.42 -10.78
N TRP A 196 -5.00 -0.38 -10.91
CA TRP A 196 -5.94 0.14 -9.93
C TRP A 196 -5.28 0.59 -8.63
N ARG A 197 -5.13 -0.31 -7.66
CA ARG A 197 -4.54 -0.03 -6.34
C ARG A 197 -3.24 -0.77 -6.07
N GLU A 198 -2.80 -1.64 -6.99
CA GLU A 198 -1.57 -2.38 -6.80
C GLU A 198 -0.38 -1.60 -7.37
N ASN A 199 0.68 -1.49 -6.56
CA ASN A 199 1.98 -1.04 -7.06
C ASN A 199 2.65 -2.18 -7.83
N VAL A 200 2.75 -2.03 -9.15
CA VAL A 200 3.40 -2.99 -10.03
C VAL A 200 4.53 -2.30 -10.77
N CYS A 201 5.68 -2.95 -10.78
CA CYS A 201 6.84 -2.53 -11.54
C CYS A 201 7.26 -3.61 -12.52
N PHE A 202 7.95 -3.20 -13.56
CA PHE A 202 8.34 -4.02 -14.68
C PHE A 202 9.86 -3.93 -14.83
N LEU A 203 10.51 -5.08 -14.89
CA LEU A 203 11.93 -5.20 -15.20
C LEU A 203 12.09 -5.82 -16.57
N HIS A 204 13.02 -5.28 -17.36
CA HIS A 204 13.43 -5.96 -18.58
C HIS A 204 14.12 -7.29 -18.23
N ARG A 205 13.83 -8.37 -18.97
CA ARG A 205 14.42 -9.70 -18.70
C ARG A 205 15.95 -9.67 -18.66
N ASP A 206 16.53 -8.94 -19.61
CA ASP A 206 17.98 -8.78 -19.78
C ASP A 206 18.57 -7.61 -18.97
N CYS A 207 17.92 -7.19 -17.88
CA CYS A 207 18.46 -6.17 -16.99
C CYS A 207 19.84 -6.59 -16.44
N PRO A 208 20.91 -5.79 -16.66
CA PRO A 208 22.27 -6.17 -16.30
C PRO A 208 22.56 -5.99 -14.80
N HIS A 209 21.78 -5.16 -14.10
CA HIS A 209 21.95 -4.85 -12.68
C HIS A 209 21.17 -5.82 -11.78
N TYR A 210 20.02 -6.32 -12.25
CA TYR A 210 19.11 -7.15 -11.48
C TYR A 210 18.68 -8.35 -12.31
N VAL A 211 18.99 -9.56 -11.83
CA VAL A 211 18.58 -10.81 -12.51
C VAL A 211 17.07 -10.93 -12.43
N ALA A 212 16.34 -10.60 -13.50
CA ALA A 212 14.88 -10.48 -13.46
C ALA A 212 14.17 -11.75 -12.93
N ASN A 213 14.70 -12.94 -13.25
CA ASN A 213 14.16 -14.22 -12.76
C ASN A 213 14.27 -14.40 -11.24
N ASP A 214 15.25 -13.77 -10.59
CA ASP A 214 15.40 -13.80 -9.13
C ASP A 214 14.30 -13.00 -8.41
N TYR A 215 13.53 -12.20 -9.16
CA TYR A 215 12.43 -11.39 -8.65
C TYR A 215 11.05 -11.90 -9.11
N LEU A 216 11.01 -13.00 -9.86
CA LEU A 216 9.76 -13.67 -10.21
C LEU A 216 9.13 -14.36 -9.00
N GLY A 217 7.81 -14.22 -8.85
CA GLY A 217 7.01 -14.92 -7.84
C GLY A 217 6.20 -13.98 -6.95
N THR A 218 6.06 -14.33 -5.67
CA THR A 218 5.32 -13.52 -4.68
C THR A 218 6.19 -12.48 -3.98
N ALA A 219 7.47 -12.39 -4.33
CA ALA A 219 8.40 -11.46 -3.70
C ALA A 219 8.12 -10.03 -4.17
N LYS A 220 7.89 -9.13 -3.22
CA LYS A 220 7.84 -7.69 -3.46
C LYS A 220 9.24 -7.10 -3.37
N VAL A 221 9.47 -6.01 -4.07
CA VAL A 221 10.71 -5.23 -3.99
C VAL A 221 10.43 -3.83 -3.48
N ASP A 222 11.39 -3.27 -2.77
CA ASP A 222 11.39 -1.86 -2.40
C ASP A 222 12.18 -1.09 -3.47
N ILE A 223 11.50 -0.14 -4.11
CA ILE A 223 12.08 0.75 -5.12
C ILE A 223 12.34 2.09 -4.45
N SER A 224 13.61 2.49 -4.37
CA SER A 224 14.04 3.66 -3.60
C SER A 224 14.80 4.68 -4.44
N GLY A 225 14.48 5.96 -4.28
CA GLY A 225 15.17 7.08 -4.92
C GLY A 225 14.83 8.40 -4.24
N ALA A 226 15.79 9.32 -4.16
CA ALA A 226 15.61 10.66 -3.57
C ALA A 226 14.86 10.67 -2.20
N ARG A 227 15.21 9.73 -1.31
CA ARG A 227 14.58 9.50 0.02
C ARG A 227 13.11 9.07 0.00
N ARG A 228 12.55 8.76 -1.16
CA ARG A 228 11.25 8.11 -1.31
C ARG A 228 11.45 6.64 -1.59
N SER A 229 10.48 5.85 -1.17
CA SER A 229 10.44 4.42 -1.43
C SER A 229 9.00 3.99 -1.65
N ILE A 230 8.81 3.06 -2.58
CA ILE A 230 7.55 2.31 -2.70
C ILE A 230 7.85 0.83 -2.71
N ARG A 231 6.92 0.05 -2.17
CA ARG A 231 6.92 -1.40 -2.35
C ARG A 231 6.11 -1.77 -3.58
N SER A 232 6.66 -2.65 -4.41
CA SER A 232 6.08 -3.02 -5.69
C SER A 232 6.22 -4.50 -5.99
N LYS A 233 5.24 -5.06 -6.71
CA LYS A 233 5.33 -6.40 -7.29
C LYS A 233 6.08 -6.33 -8.62
N VAL A 234 7.02 -7.25 -8.83
CA VAL A 234 7.83 -7.30 -10.04
C VAL A 234 7.17 -8.19 -11.10
N ASN A 235 6.96 -7.61 -12.27
CA ASN A 235 6.66 -8.32 -13.51
C ASN A 235 7.83 -8.16 -14.49
N ILE A 236 7.90 -9.02 -15.52
CA ILE A 236 8.97 -8.97 -16.53
C ILE A 236 8.41 -8.50 -17.87
N ILE A 237 9.19 -7.66 -18.57
CA ILE A 237 8.99 -7.27 -19.96
C ILE A 237 10.16 -7.81 -20.80
N ASP A 238 9.83 -8.31 -21.99
CA ASP A 238 10.81 -8.84 -22.94
C ASP A 238 11.09 -7.87 -24.11
N ASP A 239 10.20 -6.90 -24.33
CA ASP A 239 10.29 -5.95 -25.44
C ASP A 239 11.03 -4.68 -25.03
N ALA A 240 12.25 -4.52 -25.56
CA ALA A 240 13.10 -3.35 -25.33
C ALA A 240 12.50 -2.04 -25.88
N ALA A 241 11.52 -2.09 -26.80
CA ALA A 241 10.82 -0.89 -27.26
C ALA A 241 9.87 -0.32 -26.19
N LEU A 242 9.31 -1.19 -25.34
CA LEU A 242 8.43 -0.80 -24.24
C LEU A 242 9.22 -0.35 -23.02
N LEU A 243 10.33 -1.02 -22.71
CA LEU A 243 11.16 -0.71 -21.55
C LEU A 243 12.64 -1.05 -21.80
N GLY A 244 13.53 -0.08 -21.65
CA GLY A 244 14.97 -0.30 -21.83
C GLY A 244 15.59 -1.21 -20.76
N ILE A 245 16.73 -1.84 -21.07
CA ILE A 245 17.40 -2.78 -20.15
C ILE A 245 17.97 -2.13 -18.88
N HIS A 246 18.11 -0.80 -18.88
CA HIS A 246 18.56 0.01 -17.74
C HIS A 246 17.41 0.82 -17.11
N GLU A 247 16.17 0.49 -17.44
CA GLU A 247 14.96 1.17 -16.97
C GLU A 247 14.15 0.25 -16.05
N ILE A 248 13.36 0.87 -15.18
CA ILE A 248 12.28 0.20 -14.43
C ILE A 248 10.96 0.85 -14.80
N GLY A 249 10.05 0.06 -15.34
CA GLY A 249 8.71 0.50 -15.69
C GLY A 249 7.82 0.51 -14.46
N LEU A 250 7.04 1.56 -14.24
CA LEU A 250 6.05 1.64 -13.16
C LEU A 250 4.65 1.72 -13.75
N SER A 251 3.68 1.00 -13.16
CA SER A 251 2.25 1.23 -13.46
C SER A 251 1.83 2.66 -13.09
N GLN A 252 0.70 3.13 -13.60
CA GLN A 252 0.20 4.49 -13.32
C GLN A 252 0.13 4.76 -11.81
N HIS A 253 -0.46 3.82 -11.05
CA HIS A 253 -0.57 3.93 -9.60
C HIS A 253 0.79 3.92 -8.88
N ALA A 254 1.71 3.04 -9.29
CA ALA A 254 3.06 2.96 -8.69
C ALA A 254 3.86 4.24 -8.94
N PHE A 255 3.78 4.79 -10.15
CA PHE A 255 4.45 6.02 -10.52
C PHE A 255 3.95 7.22 -9.72
N GLU A 256 2.62 7.38 -9.62
CA GLU A 256 1.98 8.43 -8.80
C GLU A 256 2.35 8.30 -7.31
N THR A 257 2.36 7.06 -6.78
CA THR A 257 2.67 6.79 -5.37
C THR A 257 4.13 7.10 -5.04
N LEU A 258 5.07 6.76 -5.93
CA LEU A 258 6.49 7.10 -5.75
C LEU A 258 6.70 8.61 -5.90
N GLY A 259 5.97 9.24 -6.83
CA GLY A 259 5.93 10.69 -7.03
C GLY A 259 7.30 11.30 -7.37
N LEU A 260 8.18 10.51 -7.99
CA LEU A 260 9.44 10.99 -8.53
C LEU A 260 9.27 11.28 -10.03
N PRO A 261 9.99 12.27 -10.59
CA PRO A 261 9.99 12.53 -12.03
C PRO A 261 10.47 11.31 -12.82
N GLU A 262 10.02 11.22 -14.07
CA GLU A 262 10.56 10.25 -15.03
C GLU A 262 12.08 10.43 -15.21
N ASP A 263 12.79 9.37 -15.61
CA ASP A 263 14.26 9.28 -15.69
C ASP A 263 15.03 9.43 -14.37
N THR A 264 14.36 9.61 -13.23
CA THR A 264 15.03 9.60 -11.91
C THR A 264 15.70 8.24 -11.67
N GLU A 265 16.93 8.26 -11.14
CA GLU A 265 17.63 7.03 -10.75
C GLU A 265 17.06 6.44 -9.45
N VAL A 266 16.79 5.14 -9.48
CA VAL A 266 16.30 4.36 -8.35
C VAL A 266 17.08 3.07 -8.17
N THR A 267 17.09 2.54 -6.97
CA THR A 267 17.59 1.20 -6.63
C THR A 267 16.44 0.26 -6.31
N ILE A 268 16.68 -1.04 -6.45
CA ILE A 268 15.75 -2.10 -6.09
C ILE A 268 16.37 -2.95 -5.00
N GLU A 269 15.64 -3.15 -3.92
CA GLU A 269 16.03 -4.08 -2.86
C GLU A 269 14.94 -5.12 -2.65
N ARG A 270 15.34 -6.35 -2.30
CA ARG A 270 14.36 -7.36 -1.89
C ARG A 270 13.76 -6.95 -0.57
N THR A 271 12.44 -7.04 -0.47
CA THR A 271 11.74 -6.81 0.80
C THR A 271 12.31 -7.75 1.86
N PRO A 272 12.83 -7.24 2.99
CA PRO A 272 13.32 -8.07 4.07
C PRO A 272 12.21 -8.97 4.62
N SER A 273 12.56 -10.17 5.08
CA SER A 273 11.59 -11.02 5.76
C SER A 273 11.00 -10.29 6.99
N PRO A 274 9.68 -10.36 7.20
CA PRO A 274 9.03 -9.67 8.31
C PRO A 274 9.56 -10.18 9.64
N LYS A 275 9.89 -9.26 10.54
CA LYS A 275 10.40 -9.59 11.88
C LYS A 275 9.35 -10.33 12.70
N SER A 276 8.06 -10.12 12.41
CA SER A 276 6.96 -10.85 13.02
C SER A 276 6.71 -12.24 12.46
N GLY A 277 7.55 -12.75 11.53
CA GLY A 277 7.36 -14.05 10.89
C GLY A 277 7.14 -15.20 11.87
N ASN A 278 7.86 -15.22 12.99
CA ASN A 278 7.69 -16.24 14.03
C ASN A 278 6.35 -16.12 14.77
N ALA A 279 5.91 -14.89 15.08
CA ALA A 279 4.61 -14.63 15.71
C ALA A 279 3.46 -15.06 14.80
N LEU A 280 3.52 -14.71 13.50
CA LEU A 280 2.50 -15.14 12.54
C LEU A 280 2.40 -16.68 12.50
N ARG A 281 3.54 -17.39 12.41
CA ARG A 281 3.56 -18.86 12.45
C ARG A 281 3.03 -19.42 13.77
N SER A 282 3.34 -18.77 14.90
CA SER A 282 2.80 -19.14 16.22
C SER A 282 1.27 -19.12 16.20
N LYS A 283 0.67 -18.06 15.65
CA LYS A 283 -0.80 -17.98 15.51
C LYS A 283 -1.36 -19.03 14.56
N LEU A 284 -0.68 -19.31 13.45
CA LEU A 284 -1.08 -20.40 12.53
C LEU A 284 -1.10 -21.77 13.21
N ASN A 285 -0.25 -21.98 14.23
CA ASN A 285 -0.21 -23.20 15.02
C ASN A 285 -1.25 -23.23 16.16
N GLY A 286 -2.09 -22.20 16.28
CA GLY A 286 -3.16 -22.12 17.29
C GLY A 286 -2.73 -21.51 18.63
N ASN A 287 -1.53 -20.95 18.73
CA ASN A 287 -1.10 -20.28 19.96
C ASN A 287 -1.66 -18.86 20.06
N GLU A 288 -1.84 -18.38 21.28
CA GLU A 288 -2.16 -16.98 21.55
C GLU A 288 -0.95 -16.08 21.30
N LEU A 289 -1.21 -14.88 20.78
CA LEU A 289 -0.19 -13.84 20.62
C LEU A 289 -0.22 -12.86 21.79
N SER A 290 0.96 -12.50 22.28
CA SER A 290 1.12 -11.36 23.18
C SER A 290 0.77 -10.05 22.48
N HIS A 291 0.59 -8.99 23.28
CA HIS A 291 0.32 -7.64 22.77
C HIS A 291 1.39 -7.17 21.77
N ASP A 292 2.66 -7.36 22.11
CA ASP A 292 3.79 -6.95 21.29
C ASP A 292 3.87 -7.76 20.00
N GLU A 293 3.65 -9.07 20.05
CA GLU A 293 3.62 -9.93 18.87
C GLU A 293 2.50 -9.56 17.92
N MET A 294 1.28 -9.34 18.44
CA MET A 294 0.14 -8.88 17.65
C MET A 294 0.45 -7.53 17.00
N HIS A 295 0.99 -6.57 17.76
CA HIS A 295 1.39 -5.28 17.23
C HIS A 295 2.44 -5.41 16.12
N MET A 296 3.46 -6.26 16.30
CA MET A 296 4.47 -6.52 15.28
C MET A 296 3.88 -7.13 14.01
N VAL A 297 2.97 -8.10 14.12
CA VAL A 297 2.29 -8.71 12.97
C VAL A 297 1.48 -7.67 12.22
N ILE A 298 0.65 -6.90 12.92
CA ILE A 298 -0.21 -5.90 12.28
C ILE A 298 0.62 -4.78 11.64
N ARG A 299 1.74 -4.36 12.26
CA ARG A 299 2.71 -3.43 11.65
C ARG A 299 3.25 -3.98 10.34
N ASP A 300 3.78 -5.20 10.37
CA ASP A 300 4.42 -5.79 9.21
C ASP A 300 3.38 -6.03 8.08
N ILE A 301 2.09 -6.24 8.41
CA ILE A 301 1.02 -6.23 7.38
C ILE A 301 0.73 -4.82 6.87
N ALA A 302 0.60 -3.82 7.74
CA ALA A 302 0.33 -2.43 7.35
C ALA A 302 1.44 -1.84 6.47
N GLU A 303 2.69 -2.25 6.72
CA GLU A 303 3.86 -1.89 5.92
C GLU A 303 4.07 -2.82 4.71
N ASP A 304 3.06 -3.63 4.34
CA ASP A 304 3.04 -4.48 3.15
C ASP A 304 4.16 -5.53 3.09
N ARG A 305 4.65 -6.03 4.25
CA ARG A 305 5.76 -7.01 4.35
C ARG A 305 5.29 -8.46 4.21
N TYR A 306 3.99 -8.69 4.29
CA TYR A 306 3.38 -9.99 4.09
C TYR A 306 2.68 -10.07 2.73
N THR A 307 2.74 -11.25 2.12
CA THR A 307 1.95 -11.56 0.93
C THR A 307 0.47 -11.70 1.30
N GLU A 308 -0.43 -11.51 0.32
CA GLU A 308 -1.87 -11.74 0.54
C GLU A 308 -2.16 -13.15 1.06
N LYS A 309 -1.38 -14.16 0.64
CA LYS A 309 -1.52 -15.55 1.10
C LYS A 309 -1.17 -15.72 2.58
N GLU A 310 -0.17 -14.99 3.07
CA GLU A 310 0.21 -15.02 4.48
C GLU A 310 -0.80 -14.27 5.34
N ILE A 311 -1.28 -13.12 4.87
CA ILE A 311 -2.37 -12.37 5.52
C ILE A 311 -3.63 -13.24 5.57
N ALA A 312 -3.98 -13.89 4.46
CA ALA A 312 -5.09 -14.84 4.36
C ALA A 312 -5.00 -15.95 5.42
N ALA A 313 -3.84 -16.61 5.49
CA ALA A 313 -3.59 -17.68 6.46
C ALA A 313 -3.73 -17.18 7.89
N PHE A 314 -3.14 -16.03 8.20
CA PHE A 314 -3.26 -15.39 9.51
C PHE A 314 -4.72 -15.08 9.87
N LEU A 315 -5.47 -14.47 8.94
CA LEU A 315 -6.87 -14.13 9.15
C LEU A 315 -7.75 -15.37 9.39
N VAL A 316 -7.52 -16.46 8.65
CA VAL A 316 -8.23 -17.73 8.85
C VAL A 316 -7.89 -18.34 10.21
N ALA A 317 -6.62 -18.31 10.62
CA ALA A 317 -6.21 -18.81 11.94
C ALA A 317 -6.77 -17.96 13.08
N ALA A 318 -6.66 -16.63 12.99
CA ALA A 318 -7.21 -15.70 13.98
C ALA A 318 -8.74 -15.81 14.09
N SER A 319 -9.44 -15.98 12.96
CA SER A 319 -10.90 -16.12 12.97
C SER A 319 -11.41 -17.35 13.72
N LYS A 320 -10.58 -18.39 13.88
CA LYS A 320 -10.97 -19.61 14.62
C LYS A 320 -10.89 -19.41 16.14
N ASP A 321 -9.86 -18.73 16.63
CA ASP A 321 -9.53 -18.77 18.05
C ASP A 321 -8.83 -17.48 18.53
N LEU A 322 -9.53 -16.35 18.48
CA LEU A 322 -9.09 -15.10 19.12
C LEU A 322 -9.58 -15.06 20.57
N THR A 323 -8.70 -14.90 21.54
CA THR A 323 -9.13 -14.58 22.92
C THR A 323 -9.56 -13.12 23.05
N ILE A 324 -10.24 -12.75 24.13
CA ILE A 324 -10.64 -11.35 24.37
C ILE A 324 -9.41 -10.43 24.40
N ASP A 325 -8.33 -10.86 25.04
CA ASP A 325 -7.08 -10.10 25.13
C ASP A 325 -6.41 -9.91 23.76
N GLU A 326 -6.47 -10.94 22.90
CA GLU A 326 -6.00 -10.82 21.52
C GLU A 326 -6.89 -9.88 20.70
N VAL A 327 -8.22 -9.91 20.88
CA VAL A 327 -9.13 -8.97 20.20
C VAL A 327 -8.82 -7.54 20.62
N GLN A 328 -8.60 -7.28 21.92
CA GLN A 328 -8.20 -5.96 22.41
C GLN A 328 -6.83 -5.53 21.85
N SER A 329 -5.84 -6.42 21.84
CA SER A 329 -4.51 -6.15 21.29
C SER A 329 -4.55 -5.86 19.79
N LEU A 330 -5.31 -6.65 19.04
CA LEU A 330 -5.58 -6.44 17.62
C LEU A 330 -6.26 -5.09 17.39
N THR A 331 -7.24 -4.73 18.22
CA THR A 331 -7.97 -3.46 18.11
C THR A 331 -7.03 -2.27 18.29
N ARG A 332 -6.20 -2.27 19.34
CA ARG A 332 -5.22 -1.22 19.60
C ARG A 332 -4.14 -1.15 18.52
N ALA A 333 -3.58 -2.29 18.12
CA ALA A 333 -2.57 -2.35 17.07
C ALA A 333 -3.10 -1.74 15.77
N ARG A 334 -4.31 -2.12 15.35
CA ARG A 334 -4.93 -1.57 14.13
C ARG A 334 -5.21 -0.08 14.23
N ALA A 335 -5.65 0.42 15.38
CA ALA A 335 -5.85 1.86 15.57
C ALA A 335 -4.51 2.62 15.46
N GLY A 336 -3.42 2.08 16.03
CA GLY A 336 -2.10 2.70 16.01
C GLY A 336 -1.46 2.86 14.62
N PHE A 337 -1.94 2.16 13.59
CA PHE A 337 -1.48 2.32 12.21
C PHE A 337 -2.42 3.17 11.34
N ALA A 338 -3.49 3.70 11.93
CA ALA A 338 -4.35 4.68 11.29
C ALA A 338 -4.00 6.09 11.78
N HIS A 339 -4.53 7.12 11.13
CA HIS A 339 -4.45 8.48 11.69
C HIS A 339 -5.35 8.56 12.93
N CYS A 340 -4.74 8.77 14.10
CA CYS A 340 -5.46 8.93 15.36
C CYS A 340 -5.78 10.40 15.62
N PHE A 341 -7.07 10.72 15.74
CA PHE A 341 -7.53 12.05 16.13
C PHE A 341 -7.55 12.20 17.65
N ASP A 342 -6.99 13.31 18.14
CA ASP A 342 -7.17 13.79 19.51
C ASP A 342 -7.97 15.09 19.48
N TRP A 343 -9.08 15.11 20.19
CA TRP A 343 -10.02 16.23 20.25
C TRP A 343 -9.87 17.08 21.50
N GLY A 344 -8.97 16.71 22.43
CA GLY A 344 -8.78 17.42 23.70
C GLY A 344 -10.03 17.45 24.58
N ASN A 345 -10.93 16.48 24.43
CA ASN A 345 -12.20 16.40 25.12
C ASN A 345 -12.45 14.97 25.63
N ASP A 346 -12.85 14.84 26.89
CA ASP A 346 -13.12 13.55 27.53
C ASP A 346 -14.41 12.88 27.01
N LEU A 347 -15.32 13.64 26.40
CA LEU A 347 -16.59 13.16 25.86
C LEU A 347 -16.68 13.39 24.35
N VAL A 348 -16.06 12.48 23.61
CA VAL A 348 -16.20 12.33 22.15
C VAL A 348 -17.05 11.10 21.85
N VAL A 349 -18.18 11.30 21.18
CA VAL A 349 -19.19 10.26 20.98
C VAL A 349 -19.23 9.74 19.54
N ASP A 350 -19.52 8.46 19.33
CA ASP A 350 -19.75 7.87 18.00
C ASP A 350 -20.96 6.92 18.04
N LYS A 351 -21.56 6.68 16.88
CA LYS A 351 -22.59 5.67 16.66
C LYS A 351 -22.19 4.76 15.50
N HIS A 352 -22.07 3.46 15.73
CA HIS A 352 -21.88 2.48 14.67
C HIS A 352 -23.14 1.62 14.45
N SER A 353 -23.23 0.96 13.30
CA SER A 353 -24.21 -0.10 13.06
C SER A 353 -23.54 -1.24 12.33
N MET A 354 -23.83 -2.48 12.74
CA MET A 354 -23.41 -3.69 12.02
C MET A 354 -23.93 -3.69 10.57
N GLY A 355 -25.00 -2.92 10.30
CA GLY A 355 -25.61 -2.78 8.99
C GLY A 355 -26.39 -4.02 8.58
N GLY A 356 -26.58 -4.20 7.27
CA GLY A 356 -27.37 -5.30 6.70
C GLY A 356 -28.86 -4.98 6.50
N ILE A 357 -29.34 -3.86 7.04
CA ILE A 357 -30.72 -3.39 6.84
C ILE A 357 -30.74 -2.22 5.86
N PRO A 358 -31.43 -2.33 4.71
CA PRO A 358 -31.56 -1.24 3.74
C PRO A 358 -32.40 -0.08 4.32
N GLY A 359 -32.16 1.14 3.82
CA GLY A 359 -32.91 2.34 4.23
C GLY A 359 -32.54 2.93 5.60
N SER A 360 -31.73 2.22 6.41
CA SER A 360 -31.35 2.66 7.75
C SER A 360 -30.26 3.75 7.74
N ARG A 361 -30.62 5.00 7.38
CA ARG A 361 -29.76 6.20 7.46
C ARG A 361 -29.90 7.01 8.74
N ILE A 362 -30.22 6.33 9.86
CA ILE A 362 -30.33 6.99 11.16
C ILE A 362 -29.07 7.78 11.55
N THR A 363 -27.88 7.40 11.06
CA THR A 363 -26.64 8.13 11.33
C THR A 363 -26.71 9.58 10.85
N MET A 364 -27.34 9.85 9.71
CA MET A 364 -27.52 11.20 9.17
C MET A 364 -28.58 12.02 9.92
N ILE A 365 -29.27 11.43 10.91
CA ILE A 365 -30.20 12.11 11.82
C ILE A 365 -29.57 12.22 13.22
N VAL A 366 -28.92 11.16 13.68
CA VAL A 366 -28.25 11.11 14.99
C VAL A 366 -27.11 12.12 15.05
N VAL A 367 -26.19 12.10 14.07
CA VAL A 367 -25.03 13.02 14.03
C VAL A 367 -25.46 14.48 14.19
N PRO A 368 -26.39 15.02 13.37
CA PRO A 368 -26.81 16.41 13.53
C PRO A 368 -27.54 16.70 14.85
N ILE A 369 -28.31 15.76 15.43
CA ILE A 369 -28.92 15.98 16.75
C ILE A 369 -27.84 16.14 17.83
N ILE A 370 -26.83 15.27 17.82
CA ILE A 370 -25.73 15.29 18.78
C ILE A 370 -24.87 16.55 18.61
N ALA A 371 -24.50 16.88 17.37
CA ALA A 371 -23.75 18.08 17.06
C ALA A 371 -24.51 19.38 17.41
N ALA A 372 -25.83 19.41 17.22
CA ALA A 372 -26.69 20.53 17.60
C ALA A 372 -26.85 20.70 19.12
N HIS A 373 -26.66 19.62 19.88
CA HIS A 373 -26.59 19.67 21.34
C HIS A 373 -25.25 20.24 21.81
N GLY A 374 -24.16 19.97 21.08
CA GLY A 374 -22.83 20.51 21.33
C GLY A 374 -21.75 19.47 21.62
N LEU A 375 -22.07 18.16 21.53
CA LEU A 375 -21.07 17.10 21.68
C LEU A 375 -20.33 16.85 20.38
N LEU A 376 -19.06 16.46 20.49
CA LEU A 376 -18.22 16.09 19.35
C LEU A 376 -18.58 14.70 18.84
N ILE A 377 -18.93 14.59 17.56
CA ILE A 377 -19.27 13.34 16.87
C ILE A 377 -18.56 13.20 15.51
N PRO A 378 -17.25 12.90 15.48
CA PRO A 378 -16.43 12.78 14.27
C PRO A 378 -16.70 11.46 13.53
N LYS A 379 -17.87 11.34 12.89
CA LYS A 379 -18.33 10.05 12.37
C LYS A 379 -17.60 9.63 11.09
N THR A 380 -16.86 8.52 11.16
CA THR A 380 -16.33 7.81 9.99
C THR A 380 -17.21 6.63 9.58
N SER A 381 -17.63 6.58 8.32
CA SER A 381 -18.56 5.58 7.77
C SER A 381 -17.97 4.86 6.55
N SER A 382 -18.30 3.59 6.37
CA SER A 382 -17.97 2.87 5.14
C SER A 382 -19.01 3.10 4.04
N ARG A 383 -18.59 2.85 2.81
CA ARG A 383 -19.48 2.66 1.66
C ARG A 383 -20.18 1.30 1.74
N ALA A 384 -21.24 1.14 0.96
CA ALA A 384 -21.88 -0.15 0.76
C ALA A 384 -20.90 -1.13 0.11
N ILE A 385 -20.84 -2.33 0.69
CA ILE A 385 -20.23 -3.50 0.06
C ILE A 385 -21.33 -4.41 -0.50
N THR A 386 -22.40 -4.60 0.29
CA THR A 386 -23.44 -5.60 0.03
C THR A 386 -24.86 -5.04 0.08
N SER A 387 -25.01 -3.79 0.52
CA SER A 387 -26.30 -3.08 0.57
C SER A 387 -26.47 -2.19 -0.66
N ALA A 388 -27.70 -1.70 -0.87
CA ALA A 388 -28.01 -0.75 -1.93
C ALA A 388 -27.38 0.64 -1.70
N ALA A 389 -27.11 1.00 -0.45
CA ALA A 389 -26.38 2.21 -0.07
C ALA A 389 -25.62 2.01 1.24
N GLY A 390 -24.50 2.72 1.41
CA GLY A 390 -23.80 2.95 2.66
C GLY A 390 -24.04 4.37 3.17
N THR A 391 -23.65 4.65 4.42
CA THR A 391 -23.87 6.01 4.98
C THR A 391 -22.97 7.03 4.27
N ALA A 392 -21.76 6.63 3.89
CA ALA A 392 -20.90 7.46 3.06
C ALA A 392 -21.49 7.68 1.66
N ASP A 393 -22.16 6.68 1.06
CA ASP A 393 -22.78 6.84 -0.26
C ASP A 393 -23.96 7.80 -0.22
N ALA A 394 -24.76 7.76 0.86
CA ALA A 394 -25.85 8.70 1.11
C ALA A 394 -25.32 10.11 1.39
N MET A 395 -24.35 10.28 2.30
CA MET A 395 -23.76 11.61 2.56
C MET A 395 -23.10 12.19 1.31
N GLU A 396 -22.53 11.35 0.44
CA GLU A 396 -21.93 11.79 -0.83
C GLU A 396 -22.92 12.46 -1.79
N THR A 397 -24.22 12.24 -1.63
CA THR A 397 -25.22 12.92 -2.46
C THR A 397 -25.35 14.41 -2.10
N VAL A 398 -24.92 14.82 -0.91
CA VAL A 398 -25.07 16.20 -0.42
C VAL A 398 -23.74 16.86 -0.06
N ALA A 399 -22.68 16.11 0.16
CA ALA A 399 -21.37 16.65 0.52
C ALA A 399 -20.20 15.79 0.02
N LYS A 400 -19.00 16.34 0.00
CA LYS A 400 -17.77 15.56 -0.10
C LYS A 400 -17.62 14.66 1.14
N VAL A 401 -17.24 13.40 0.91
CA VAL A 401 -17.03 12.40 1.98
C VAL A 401 -15.58 11.91 2.07
N GLU A 402 -14.81 12.02 0.99
CA GLU A 402 -13.39 11.68 1.00
C GLU A 402 -12.59 12.89 1.50
N LEU A 403 -12.38 12.95 2.82
CA LEU A 403 -11.72 14.05 3.50
C LEU A 403 -10.30 13.64 3.91
N THR A 404 -9.37 14.60 3.86
CA THR A 404 -8.06 14.51 4.51
C THR A 404 -8.19 14.66 6.04
N PRO A 405 -7.18 14.26 6.84
CA PRO A 405 -7.20 14.48 8.28
C PRO A 405 -7.45 15.95 8.68
N ASP A 406 -6.79 16.89 8.01
CA ASP A 406 -6.95 18.32 8.26
C ASP A 406 -8.38 18.80 7.96
N GLU A 407 -8.99 18.31 6.88
CA GLU A 407 -10.39 18.61 6.54
C GLU A 407 -11.36 18.04 7.57
N VAL A 408 -11.09 16.84 8.11
CA VAL A 408 -11.88 16.26 9.21
C VAL A 408 -11.78 17.14 10.45
N GLN A 409 -10.57 17.54 10.84
CA GLN A 409 -10.35 18.38 12.01
C GLN A 409 -11.05 19.73 11.87
N LYS A 410 -10.92 20.38 10.70
CA LYS A 410 -11.63 21.62 10.38
C LYS A 410 -13.14 21.44 10.48
N THR A 411 -13.71 20.44 9.82
CA THR A 411 -15.15 20.19 9.79
C THR A 411 -15.72 20.02 11.19
N VAL A 412 -15.08 19.20 12.02
CA VAL A 412 -15.53 18.93 13.38
C VAL A 412 -15.38 20.17 14.26
N SER A 413 -14.33 20.96 14.10
CA SER A 413 -14.16 22.22 14.84
C SER A 413 -15.23 23.27 14.54
N GLU A 414 -15.74 23.31 13.29
CA GLU A 414 -16.75 24.28 12.85
C GLU A 414 -18.19 23.83 13.14
N SER A 415 -18.43 22.53 13.27
CA SER A 415 -19.79 21.98 13.30
C SER A 415 -20.08 20.95 14.38
N ASN A 416 -19.09 20.61 15.22
CA ASN A 416 -19.13 19.55 16.24
C ASN A 416 -19.35 18.13 15.68
N GLY A 417 -19.40 17.94 14.36
CA GLY A 417 -19.61 16.63 13.78
C GLY A 417 -19.11 16.55 12.35
N CYS A 418 -18.94 15.33 11.86
CA CYS A 418 -18.72 15.08 10.44
C CYS A 418 -19.31 13.71 10.09
N ILE A 419 -19.50 13.44 8.81
CA ILE A 419 -19.81 12.12 8.25
C ILE A 419 -18.83 11.90 7.09
N ALA A 420 -17.63 11.44 7.42
CA ALA A 420 -16.57 11.16 6.46
C ALA A 420 -16.56 9.69 6.02
N TRP A 421 -16.06 9.42 4.81
CA TRP A 421 -15.76 8.07 4.37
C TRP A 421 -14.48 7.58 5.03
N ASN A 422 -14.52 6.38 5.61
CA ASN A 422 -13.40 5.79 6.34
C ASN A 422 -12.19 5.37 5.46
N GLY A 423 -12.26 5.54 4.14
CA GLY A 423 -11.27 5.10 3.14
C GLY A 423 -9.83 5.51 3.46
N ARG A 424 -9.34 6.61 2.88
CA ARG A 424 -7.96 7.09 3.12
C ARG A 424 -7.63 7.39 4.59
N LEU A 425 -8.65 7.51 5.46
CA LEU A 425 -8.47 7.79 6.88
C LEU A 425 -8.03 6.54 7.65
N ASN A 426 -8.78 5.44 7.55
CA ASN A 426 -8.67 4.29 8.46
C ASN A 426 -8.84 2.92 7.76
N HIS A 427 -8.76 2.83 6.43
CA HIS A 427 -8.85 1.57 5.68
C HIS A 427 -7.47 0.92 5.54
N SER A 428 -7.35 -0.35 5.94
CA SER A 428 -6.08 -1.07 5.95
C SER A 428 -6.04 -2.19 4.90
N ALA A 429 -4.83 -2.57 4.43
CA ALA A 429 -4.64 -3.74 3.55
C ALA A 429 -5.26 -5.03 4.12
N ILE A 430 -5.34 -5.14 5.45
CA ILE A 430 -5.99 -6.25 6.13
C ILE A 430 -7.50 -6.28 5.84
N ASP A 431 -8.16 -5.12 5.76
CA ASP A 431 -9.60 -5.05 5.43
C ASP A 431 -9.85 -5.54 3.99
N ASP A 432 -8.96 -5.23 3.05
CA ASP A 432 -9.08 -5.70 1.65
C ASP A 432 -8.95 -7.22 1.54
N VAL A 433 -7.89 -7.79 2.12
CA VAL A 433 -7.67 -9.24 2.13
C VAL A 433 -8.77 -9.96 2.92
N MET A 434 -9.26 -9.36 3.99
CA MET A 434 -10.39 -9.91 4.73
C MET A 434 -11.64 -10.03 3.87
N ASN A 435 -12.01 -8.94 3.17
CA ASN A 435 -13.23 -8.89 2.37
C ASN A 435 -13.20 -9.92 1.24
N SER A 436 -12.03 -10.21 0.67
CA SER A 436 -11.87 -11.20 -0.40
C SER A 436 -11.96 -12.65 0.08
N ILE A 437 -11.75 -12.93 1.37
CA ILE A 437 -11.63 -14.29 1.91
C ILE A 437 -12.82 -14.68 2.79
N THR A 438 -13.20 -13.83 3.75
CA THR A 438 -14.17 -14.20 4.80
C THR A 438 -15.54 -14.52 4.22
N ARG A 439 -15.95 -13.75 3.20
CA ARG A 439 -17.29 -13.85 2.62
C ARG A 439 -17.46 -15.05 1.67
N PRO A 440 -16.55 -15.34 0.73
CA PRO A 440 -16.67 -16.53 -0.11
C PRO A 440 -16.50 -17.84 0.66
N LEU A 441 -15.67 -17.86 1.71
CA LEU A 441 -15.35 -19.07 2.48
C LEU A 441 -16.23 -19.29 3.71
N GLY A 442 -17.12 -18.33 4.04
CA GLY A 442 -18.03 -18.45 5.19
C GLY A 442 -17.33 -18.51 6.55
N VAL A 443 -16.16 -17.89 6.68
CA VAL A 443 -15.37 -17.90 7.92
C VAL A 443 -16.06 -17.04 8.99
N ASP A 444 -16.22 -17.59 10.21
CA ASP A 444 -16.72 -16.81 11.35
C ASP A 444 -15.73 -15.69 11.67
N SER A 445 -16.16 -14.46 11.43
CA SER A 445 -15.35 -13.26 11.58
C SER A 445 -15.86 -12.37 12.70
N THR A 446 -16.68 -12.89 13.63
CA THR A 446 -17.37 -12.09 14.65
C THR A 446 -16.42 -11.28 15.52
N LYS A 447 -15.44 -11.93 16.15
CA LYS A 447 -14.41 -11.28 16.98
C LYS A 447 -13.55 -10.30 16.19
N TRP A 448 -13.25 -10.64 14.95
CA TRP A 448 -12.53 -9.74 14.07
C TRP A 448 -13.35 -8.51 13.69
N ALA A 449 -14.63 -8.67 13.39
CA ALA A 449 -15.52 -7.57 13.06
C ALA A 449 -15.61 -6.57 14.23
N VAL A 450 -15.67 -7.07 15.47
CA VAL A 450 -15.59 -6.24 16.68
C VAL A 450 -14.27 -5.43 16.70
N ALA A 451 -13.12 -6.10 16.56
CA ALA A 451 -11.83 -5.41 16.51
C ALA A 451 -11.75 -4.37 15.39
N SER A 452 -12.27 -4.72 14.21
CA SER A 452 -12.28 -3.87 13.01
C SER A 452 -13.17 -2.64 13.13
N ILE A 453 -14.27 -2.76 13.87
CA ILE A 453 -15.19 -1.66 14.12
C ILE A 453 -14.60 -0.75 15.19
N LEU A 454 -14.19 -1.32 16.33
CA LEU A 454 -13.69 -0.54 17.46
C LEU A 454 -12.34 0.14 17.15
N SER A 455 -11.46 -0.45 16.35
CA SER A 455 -10.19 0.19 15.99
C SER A 455 -10.41 1.49 15.21
N LYS A 456 -11.42 1.52 14.32
CA LYS A 456 -11.80 2.71 13.56
C LYS A 456 -12.48 3.78 14.42
N LYS A 457 -13.15 3.37 15.51
CA LYS A 457 -13.76 4.27 16.50
C LYS A 457 -12.67 4.90 17.36
N LEU A 458 -11.72 4.08 17.81
CA LEU A 458 -10.58 4.51 18.59
C LEU A 458 -9.68 5.48 17.79
N ALA A 459 -9.37 5.16 16.53
CA ALA A 459 -8.62 6.06 15.65
C ALA A 459 -9.37 7.38 15.37
N ALA A 460 -10.71 7.37 15.34
CA ALA A 460 -11.50 8.60 15.22
C ALA A 460 -11.50 9.45 16.51
N GLY A 461 -10.83 9.02 17.57
CA GLY A 461 -10.78 9.71 18.87
C GLY A 461 -12.03 9.53 19.71
N ALA A 462 -12.89 8.54 19.40
CA ALA A 462 -14.11 8.30 20.15
C ALA A 462 -13.82 7.69 21.53
N THR A 463 -14.43 8.26 22.56
CA THR A 463 -14.35 7.78 23.96
C THR A 463 -15.59 6.98 24.35
N HIS A 464 -16.74 7.33 23.74
CA HIS A 464 -18.03 6.71 23.98
C HIS A 464 -18.65 6.29 22.64
N THR A 465 -19.02 5.01 22.49
CA THR A 465 -19.58 4.51 21.23
C THR A 465 -20.83 3.67 21.46
N ILE A 466 -21.89 3.96 20.72
CA ILE A 466 -23.10 3.12 20.70
C ILE A 466 -23.14 2.27 19.43
N ILE A 467 -23.36 0.96 19.58
CA ILE A 467 -23.40 -0.01 18.48
C ILE A 467 -24.84 -0.46 18.26
N ASP A 468 -25.34 -0.30 17.04
CA ASP A 468 -26.60 -0.87 16.57
C ASP A 468 -26.36 -2.28 16.00
N ILE A 469 -27.02 -3.29 16.58
CA ILE A 469 -26.97 -4.69 16.15
C ILE A 469 -28.38 -5.10 15.67
N PRO A 470 -28.72 -4.88 14.39
CA PRO A 470 -29.99 -5.37 13.85
C PRO A 470 -30.02 -6.89 13.84
N VAL A 471 -31.10 -7.46 14.35
CA VAL A 471 -31.36 -8.89 14.37
C VAL A 471 -32.61 -9.21 13.57
N GLY A 472 -32.50 -10.13 12.62
CA GLY A 472 -33.63 -10.56 11.79
C GLY A 472 -33.20 -11.54 10.70
N PRO A 473 -34.17 -12.15 10.00
CA PRO A 473 -33.90 -13.17 8.98
C PRO A 473 -32.96 -12.71 7.86
N TYR A 474 -32.96 -11.41 7.56
CA TYR A 474 -32.16 -10.81 6.49
C TYR A 474 -30.96 -9.99 7.01
N ALA A 475 -30.83 -9.84 8.32
CA ALA A 475 -29.73 -9.11 8.94
C ALA A 475 -28.45 -9.96 8.96
N LYS A 476 -27.32 -9.33 9.24
CA LYS A 476 -26.06 -10.05 9.47
C LYS A 476 -26.13 -10.98 10.68
N VAL A 477 -26.91 -10.59 11.70
CA VAL A 477 -27.15 -11.39 12.89
C VAL A 477 -28.59 -11.92 12.80
N GLN A 478 -28.76 -13.23 12.72
CA GLN A 478 -30.07 -13.81 12.45
C GLN A 478 -30.82 -14.14 13.74
N ARG A 479 -30.10 -14.50 14.81
CA ARG A 479 -30.71 -14.97 16.06
C ARG A 479 -30.51 -13.98 17.19
N ALA A 480 -31.54 -13.82 18.02
CA ALA A 480 -31.49 -12.93 19.19
C ALA A 480 -30.41 -13.34 20.22
N LYS A 481 -30.09 -14.64 20.30
CA LYS A 481 -29.00 -15.13 21.17
C LYS A 481 -27.64 -14.62 20.70
N GLU A 482 -27.33 -14.76 19.41
CA GLU A 482 -26.09 -14.25 18.80
C GLU A 482 -25.98 -12.73 18.98
N GLY A 483 -27.08 -11.99 18.81
CA GLY A 483 -27.09 -10.55 19.03
C GLY A 483 -26.71 -10.14 20.46
N ARG A 484 -27.16 -10.90 21.47
CA ARG A 484 -26.80 -10.67 22.88
C ARG A 484 -25.35 -11.03 23.18
N GLU A 485 -24.84 -12.11 22.61
CA GLU A 485 -23.44 -12.52 22.76
C GLU A 485 -22.51 -11.49 22.10
N LEU A 486 -22.85 -11.02 20.91
CA LEU A 486 -22.10 -9.96 20.22
C LEU A 486 -22.16 -8.63 20.98
N SER A 487 -23.31 -8.28 21.55
CA SER A 487 -23.46 -7.09 22.39
C SER A 487 -22.47 -7.10 23.57
N ARG A 488 -22.42 -8.19 24.33
CA ARG A 488 -21.46 -8.35 25.43
C ARG A 488 -20.02 -8.27 24.96
N LEU A 489 -19.70 -8.91 23.84
CA LEU A 489 -18.35 -8.89 23.27
C LEU A 489 -17.89 -7.46 22.91
N PHE A 490 -18.76 -6.64 22.32
CA PHE A 490 -18.45 -5.24 22.05
C PHE A 490 -18.17 -4.44 23.33
N GLU A 491 -18.98 -4.64 24.36
CA GLU A 491 -18.87 -3.95 25.64
C GLU A 491 -17.59 -4.35 26.40
N GLU A 492 -17.28 -5.65 26.42
CA GLU A 492 -16.09 -6.20 27.08
C GLU A 492 -14.79 -5.75 26.39
N VAL A 493 -14.72 -5.83 25.05
CA VAL A 493 -13.57 -5.35 24.29
C VAL A 493 -13.43 -3.84 24.41
N GLY A 494 -14.54 -3.11 24.35
CA GLY A 494 -14.58 -1.66 24.55
C GLY A 494 -13.98 -1.24 25.88
N ALA A 495 -14.46 -1.84 26.98
CA ALA A 495 -13.94 -1.59 28.32
C ALA A 495 -12.43 -1.87 28.40
N GLY A 496 -11.98 -2.99 27.82
CA GLY A 496 -10.57 -3.34 27.78
C GLY A 496 -9.70 -2.29 27.09
N ILE A 497 -10.15 -1.73 25.97
CA ILE A 497 -9.39 -0.70 25.22
C ILE A 497 -9.58 0.73 25.75
N GLY A 498 -10.29 0.92 26.88
CA GLY A 498 -10.52 2.23 27.48
C GLY A 498 -11.63 3.04 26.80
N MET A 499 -12.59 2.38 26.14
CA MET A 499 -13.73 3.01 25.47
C MET A 499 -15.04 2.57 26.12
N THR A 500 -15.92 3.52 26.46
CA THR A 500 -17.26 3.18 26.92
C THR A 500 -18.11 2.77 25.73
N VAL A 501 -18.54 1.52 25.70
CA VAL A 501 -19.35 0.97 24.60
C VAL A 501 -20.71 0.55 25.14
N ILE A 502 -21.77 0.87 24.41
CA ILE A 502 -23.12 0.33 24.62
C ILE A 502 -23.55 -0.35 23.33
N ALA A 503 -23.86 -1.64 23.37
CA ALA A 503 -24.27 -2.38 22.18
C ALA A 503 -25.75 -2.79 22.25
N ARG A 504 -26.58 -2.19 21.40
CA ARG A 504 -28.05 -2.38 21.40
C ARG A 504 -28.48 -3.32 20.28
N VAL A 505 -29.14 -4.41 20.68
CA VAL A 505 -29.88 -5.28 19.76
C VAL A 505 -31.16 -4.56 19.30
N THR A 506 -31.39 -4.50 17.98
CA THR A 506 -32.57 -3.86 17.38
C THR A 506 -33.28 -4.78 16.39
N ASP A 507 -34.53 -4.45 16.04
CA ASP A 507 -35.27 -5.15 15.01
C ASP A 507 -34.65 -4.91 13.62
N GLY A 508 -34.27 -5.99 12.95
CA GLY A 508 -33.73 -6.03 11.60
C GLY A 508 -34.56 -6.90 10.65
N SER A 509 -35.84 -7.10 10.95
CA SER A 509 -36.74 -7.93 10.14
C SER A 509 -37.18 -7.30 8.81
N ARG A 510 -37.11 -5.97 8.70
CA ARG A 510 -37.63 -5.21 7.56
C ARG A 510 -36.73 -4.02 7.20
N PRO A 511 -36.87 -3.46 5.98
CA PRO A 511 -36.26 -2.17 5.66
C PRO A 511 -36.74 -1.07 6.61
N ILE A 512 -35.91 -0.04 6.79
CA ILE A 512 -36.25 1.15 7.58
C ILE A 512 -36.46 2.31 6.63
N GLY A 513 -37.55 3.07 6.80
CA GLY A 513 -37.89 4.12 5.85
C GLY A 513 -38.62 3.60 4.61
N ARG A 514 -38.73 4.47 3.59
CA ARG A 514 -39.37 4.17 2.30
C ARG A 514 -38.35 4.07 1.17
N GLY A 515 -37.35 4.94 1.18
CA GLY A 515 -36.30 5.00 0.18
C GLY A 515 -35.20 3.96 0.43
N ILE A 516 -34.73 3.33 -0.64
CA ILE A 516 -33.59 2.40 -0.64
C ILE A 516 -32.68 2.77 -1.81
N GLY A 517 -31.44 3.16 -1.52
CA GLY A 517 -30.53 3.80 -2.48
C GLY A 517 -30.14 5.22 -2.02
N PRO A 518 -28.98 5.76 -2.46
CA PRO A 518 -28.39 6.94 -1.83
C PRO A 518 -29.30 8.17 -1.73
N ALA A 519 -29.82 8.68 -2.86
CA ALA A 519 -30.66 9.89 -2.88
C ALA A 519 -32.03 9.67 -2.22
N LEU A 520 -32.65 8.51 -2.46
CA LEU A 520 -33.94 8.14 -1.87
C LEU A 520 -33.87 8.04 -0.34
N GLU A 521 -32.76 7.52 0.18
CA GLU A 521 -32.54 7.45 1.64
C GLU A 521 -32.23 8.82 2.25
N VAL A 522 -31.54 9.70 1.52
CA VAL A 522 -31.32 11.10 1.95
C VAL A 522 -32.63 11.89 1.96
N ARG A 523 -33.51 11.69 0.96
CA ARG A 523 -34.87 12.28 0.97
C ARG A 523 -35.62 11.94 2.26
N ASP A 524 -35.59 10.68 2.68
CA ASP A 524 -36.25 10.24 3.90
C ASP A 524 -35.62 10.87 5.16
N VAL A 525 -34.29 11.03 5.20
CA VAL A 525 -33.59 11.76 6.26
C VAL A 525 -34.07 13.21 6.33
N TYR A 526 -34.15 13.92 5.20
CA TYR A 526 -34.64 15.30 5.17
C TYR A 526 -36.09 15.40 5.65
N LYS A 527 -36.98 14.50 5.22
CA LYS A 527 -38.37 14.47 5.71
C LYS A 527 -38.43 14.35 7.23
N VAL A 528 -37.58 13.51 7.84
CA VAL A 528 -37.50 13.41 9.30
C VAL A 528 -37.00 14.71 9.93
N LEU A 529 -35.90 15.28 9.43
CA LEU A 529 -35.27 16.50 9.98
C LEU A 529 -36.15 17.75 9.82
N GLN A 530 -36.97 17.80 8.78
CA GLN A 530 -37.94 18.87 8.52
C GLN A 530 -39.25 18.70 9.30
N ASN A 531 -39.40 17.61 10.06
CA ASN A 531 -40.67 17.24 10.71
C ASN A 531 -41.85 17.12 9.72
N ALA A 532 -41.59 16.63 8.50
CA ALA A 532 -42.63 16.43 7.51
C ALA A 532 -43.71 15.45 8.02
N SER A 533 -44.96 15.67 7.63
CA SER A 533 -46.10 14.85 8.05
C SER A 533 -46.04 13.43 7.47
N ASP A 534 -45.38 13.25 6.33
CA ASP A 534 -45.21 11.97 5.66
C ASP A 534 -43.85 11.30 5.95
N ALA A 535 -43.05 11.87 6.85
CA ALA A 535 -41.76 11.34 7.24
C ALA A 535 -41.86 9.88 7.74
N PRO A 536 -40.88 9.01 7.44
CA PRO A 536 -40.91 7.64 7.94
C PRO A 536 -40.70 7.58 9.46
N GLU A 537 -41.77 7.18 10.16
CA GLU A 537 -41.79 7.18 11.63
C GLU A 537 -40.82 6.16 12.24
N ASP A 538 -40.63 5.00 11.61
CA ASP A 538 -39.67 3.99 12.03
C ASP A 538 -38.20 4.48 11.99
N LEU A 539 -37.85 5.25 10.94
CA LEU A 539 -36.56 5.91 10.81
C LEU A 539 -36.37 6.96 11.91
N ARG A 540 -37.39 7.81 12.13
CA ARG A 540 -37.41 8.84 13.19
C ARG A 540 -37.24 8.22 14.58
N GLU A 541 -38.09 7.25 14.92
CA GLU A 541 -38.14 6.62 16.23
C GLU A 541 -36.83 5.91 16.59
N LYS A 542 -36.25 5.19 15.62
CA LYS A 542 -34.95 4.55 15.80
C LYS A 542 -33.85 5.59 15.98
N ALA A 543 -33.78 6.63 15.14
CA ALA A 543 -32.77 7.69 15.25
C ALA A 543 -32.83 8.39 16.62
N LEU A 544 -34.01 8.80 17.05
CA LEU A 544 -34.22 9.44 18.35
C LEU A 544 -33.87 8.51 19.52
N GLY A 545 -34.09 7.21 19.38
CA GLY A 545 -33.71 6.21 20.39
C GLY A 545 -32.20 6.10 20.59
N PHE A 546 -31.42 6.17 19.51
CA PHE A 546 -29.96 6.20 19.59
C PHE A 546 -29.44 7.55 20.07
N ALA A 547 -29.97 8.66 19.53
CA ALA A 547 -29.60 10.00 19.97
C ALA A 547 -29.86 10.19 21.48
N ALA A 548 -31.00 9.71 21.99
CA ALA A 548 -31.32 9.75 23.41
C ALA A 548 -30.25 9.08 24.28
N SER A 549 -29.83 7.86 23.93
CA SER A 549 -28.80 7.14 24.68
C SER A 549 -27.44 7.84 24.65
N ILE A 550 -27.08 8.45 23.53
CA ILE A 550 -25.81 9.20 23.41
C ILE A 550 -25.86 10.48 24.24
N LEU A 551 -26.98 11.22 24.19
CA LEU A 551 -27.17 12.45 24.97
C LEU A 551 -27.14 12.20 26.48
N GLU A 552 -27.51 11.00 26.94
CA GLU A 552 -27.44 10.64 28.37
C GLU A 552 -26.02 10.39 28.88
N TRP A 553 -24.99 10.39 28.02
CA TRP A 553 -23.60 10.46 28.47
C TRP A 553 -23.18 11.87 28.86
N ASP A 554 -23.89 12.91 28.41
CA ASP A 554 -23.63 14.26 28.84
C ASP A 554 -24.03 14.42 30.32
N PRO A 555 -23.10 14.79 31.23
CA PRO A 555 -23.41 14.96 32.65
C PRO A 555 -24.47 16.05 32.91
N TYR A 556 -24.73 16.95 31.97
CA TYR A 556 -25.77 17.98 32.08
C TYR A 556 -27.17 17.46 31.72
N ILE A 557 -27.29 16.25 31.17
CA ILE A 557 -28.58 15.62 30.87
C ILE A 557 -28.94 14.61 31.96
N SER A 558 -30.01 14.88 32.70
CA SER A 558 -30.51 13.92 33.69
C SER A 558 -30.92 12.60 33.03
N ARG A 559 -30.60 11.48 33.70
CA ARG A 559 -30.97 10.14 33.24
C ARG A 559 -32.45 10.05 32.88
N GLY A 560 -32.76 9.48 31.71
CA GLY A 560 -34.13 9.38 31.19
C GLY A 560 -34.64 10.63 30.46
N GLN A 561 -33.90 11.75 30.47
CA GLN A 561 -34.27 12.96 29.73
C GLN A 561 -33.71 12.99 28.30
N GLY A 562 -32.81 12.07 27.92
CA GLY A 562 -32.18 12.09 26.59
C GLY A 562 -33.19 12.09 25.45
N ARG A 563 -34.30 11.36 25.61
CA ARG A 563 -35.36 11.31 24.59
C ARG A 563 -36.09 12.65 24.44
N LYS A 564 -36.36 13.34 25.54
CA LYS A 564 -37.00 14.65 25.54
C LYS A 564 -36.09 15.68 24.87
N THR A 565 -34.80 15.65 25.19
CA THR A 565 -33.79 16.53 24.58
C THR A 565 -33.65 16.30 23.08
N ALA A 566 -33.50 15.04 22.65
CA ALA A 566 -33.42 14.69 21.23
C ALA A 566 -34.67 15.14 20.45
N ASN A 567 -35.86 14.90 21.00
CA ASN A 567 -37.12 15.37 20.41
C ASN A 567 -37.17 16.89 20.29
N SER A 568 -36.77 17.63 21.32
CA SER A 568 -36.74 19.09 21.30
C SER A 568 -35.78 19.64 20.23
N ILE A 569 -34.60 19.03 20.07
CA ILE A 569 -33.62 19.41 19.03
C ILE A 569 -34.17 19.14 17.63
N LEU A 570 -34.84 18.01 17.42
CA LEU A 570 -35.46 17.66 16.13
C LEU A 570 -36.63 18.61 15.80
N GLN A 571 -37.56 18.80 16.74
CA GLN A 571 -38.76 19.62 16.55
C GLN A 571 -38.45 21.11 16.35
N SER A 572 -37.38 21.62 16.98
CA SER A 572 -36.94 23.01 16.82
C SER A 572 -36.24 23.30 15.48
N GLY A 573 -35.98 22.29 14.65
CA GLY A 573 -35.22 22.45 13.40
C GLY A 573 -33.71 22.64 13.59
N ARG A 574 -33.22 22.57 14.84
CA ARG A 574 -31.78 22.67 15.15
C ARG A 574 -30.99 21.50 14.57
N ALA A 575 -31.57 20.30 14.54
CA ALA A 575 -30.95 19.15 13.88
C ALA A 575 -30.71 19.42 12.38
N LEU A 576 -31.73 19.87 11.66
CA LEU A 576 -31.61 20.22 10.23
C LEU A 576 -30.53 21.27 10.01
N SER A 577 -30.58 22.37 10.76
CA SER A 577 -29.57 23.45 10.68
C SER A 577 -28.15 22.95 10.95
N SER A 578 -28.00 21.94 11.81
CA SER A 578 -26.72 21.32 12.10
C SER A 578 -26.24 20.41 10.97
N LEU A 579 -27.13 19.66 10.33
CA LEU A 579 -26.77 18.88 9.15
C LEU A 579 -26.30 19.78 8.02
N GLU A 580 -27.00 20.88 7.74
CA GLU A 580 -26.60 21.86 6.71
C GLU A 580 -25.20 22.42 6.98
N ARG A 581 -24.89 22.76 8.25
CA ARG A 581 -23.55 23.24 8.63
C ARG A 581 -22.47 22.18 8.39
N ILE A 582 -22.74 20.92 8.72
CA ILE A 582 -21.81 19.81 8.45
C ILE A 582 -21.61 19.65 6.93
N ILE A 583 -22.68 19.73 6.15
CA ILE A 583 -22.64 19.65 4.68
C ILE A 583 -21.76 20.77 4.10
N ASP A 584 -21.98 22.01 4.55
CA ASP A 584 -21.20 23.17 4.09
C ASP A 584 -19.72 23.05 4.45
N ALA A 585 -19.42 22.68 5.70
CA ALA A 585 -18.05 22.53 6.19
C ALA A 585 -17.28 21.39 5.48
N GLN A 586 -17.97 20.30 5.11
CA GLN A 586 -17.36 19.21 4.34
C GLN A 586 -17.18 19.54 2.85
N GLY A 587 -17.85 20.57 2.34
CA GLY A 587 -17.93 20.89 0.92
C GLY A 587 -19.22 20.34 0.32
N ARG A 588 -20.23 21.21 0.24
CA ARG A 588 -21.55 20.93 -0.33
C ARG A 588 -21.44 20.40 -1.76
N LYS A 589 -22.30 19.43 -2.08
CA LYS A 589 -22.56 18.98 -3.45
C LYS A 589 -24.02 19.23 -3.78
N GLU A 590 -24.25 19.71 -4.98
CA GLU A 590 -25.57 19.73 -5.60
C GLU A 590 -25.69 18.47 -6.44
N ILE A 591 -26.36 17.43 -5.92
CA ILE A 591 -26.82 16.31 -6.74
C ILE A 591 -28.34 16.33 -6.77
N ALA A 592 -28.87 16.05 -7.96
CA ALA A 592 -30.28 16.11 -8.33
C ALA A 592 -31.21 15.68 -7.19
N ASP A 593 -32.09 16.60 -6.80
CA ASP A 593 -33.17 16.45 -5.82
C ASP A 593 -34.20 15.37 -6.19
N SER A 594 -33.90 14.49 -7.16
CA SER A 594 -34.87 13.60 -7.77
C SER A 594 -34.29 12.21 -7.98
N PRO A 595 -35.08 11.16 -7.68
CA PRO A 595 -34.80 9.80 -8.11
C PRO A 595 -34.58 9.71 -9.63
N GLY A 596 -33.90 8.66 -10.08
CA GLY A 596 -33.59 8.43 -11.50
C GLY A 596 -34.83 8.56 -12.40
N ASN A 597 -34.61 9.10 -13.61
CA ASN A 597 -35.69 9.52 -14.52
C ASN A 597 -36.46 8.34 -15.12
N LEU A 598 -35.86 7.15 -15.21
CA LEU A 598 -36.51 5.94 -15.67
C LEU A 598 -37.14 5.23 -14.48
N VAL A 599 -38.43 4.95 -14.59
CA VAL A 599 -39.22 4.38 -13.49
C VAL A 599 -39.98 3.15 -13.95
N HIS A 600 -39.93 2.09 -13.15
CA HIS A 600 -40.79 0.92 -13.31
C HIS A 600 -41.60 0.69 -12.04
N GLU A 601 -42.92 0.60 -12.18
CA GLU A 601 -43.85 0.37 -11.09
C GLU A 601 -44.09 -1.13 -10.88
N VAL A 602 -43.91 -1.60 -9.65
CA VAL A 602 -44.24 -2.97 -9.25
C VAL A 602 -45.56 -2.98 -8.50
N LYS A 603 -46.54 -3.75 -8.99
CA LYS A 603 -47.92 -3.79 -8.49
C LYS A 603 -48.23 -5.07 -7.71
N ALA A 604 -49.22 -4.99 -6.82
CA ALA A 604 -49.73 -6.12 -6.07
C ALA A 604 -50.44 -7.13 -7.00
N PRO A 605 -50.01 -8.41 -7.05
CA PRO A 605 -50.65 -9.40 -7.92
C PRO A 605 -52.04 -9.83 -7.45
N HIS A 606 -52.31 -9.70 -6.14
CA HIS A 606 -53.61 -9.98 -5.53
C HIS A 606 -53.81 -9.12 -4.28
N SER A 607 -55.06 -9.03 -3.83
CA SER A 607 -55.40 -8.34 -2.57
C SER A 607 -54.98 -9.18 -1.36
N GLY A 608 -54.71 -8.53 -0.23
CA GLY A 608 -54.37 -9.19 1.04
C GLY A 608 -53.65 -8.25 2.00
N ASN A 609 -52.97 -8.80 3.00
CA ASN A 609 -52.16 -8.01 3.93
C ASN A 609 -50.67 -8.25 3.69
N VAL A 610 -49.88 -7.17 3.66
CA VAL A 610 -48.41 -7.26 3.52
C VAL A 610 -47.84 -7.91 4.78
N SER A 611 -47.45 -9.18 4.69
CA SER A 611 -46.98 -9.98 5.82
C SER A 611 -45.45 -9.99 5.96
N ASN A 612 -44.71 -9.66 4.90
CA ASN A 612 -43.25 -9.58 4.92
C ASN A 612 -42.68 -8.67 3.81
N ILE A 613 -41.55 -8.03 4.10
CA ILE A 613 -40.74 -7.27 3.14
C ILE A 613 -39.30 -7.79 3.22
N ASP A 614 -38.89 -8.55 2.20
CA ASP A 614 -37.57 -9.16 2.13
C ASP A 614 -36.48 -8.12 1.84
N SER A 615 -35.76 -7.75 2.90
CA SER A 615 -34.70 -6.73 2.84
C SER A 615 -33.56 -7.12 1.90
N TYR A 616 -33.22 -8.41 1.82
CA TYR A 616 -32.15 -8.89 0.95
C TYR A 616 -32.57 -8.79 -0.52
N ARG A 617 -33.81 -9.20 -0.82
CA ARG A 617 -34.37 -9.14 -2.17
C ARG A 617 -34.50 -7.72 -2.67
N ILE A 618 -35.10 -6.85 -1.87
CA ILE A 618 -35.29 -5.43 -2.19
C ILE A 618 -33.93 -4.74 -2.39
N SER A 619 -32.96 -4.94 -1.49
CA SER A 619 -31.61 -4.40 -1.68
C SER A 619 -30.91 -4.97 -2.93
N GLY A 620 -31.22 -6.20 -3.32
CA GLY A 620 -30.72 -6.81 -4.55
C GLY A 620 -31.28 -6.17 -5.82
N ILE A 621 -32.58 -5.84 -5.83
CA ILE A 621 -33.24 -5.15 -6.94
C ILE A 621 -32.70 -3.73 -7.08
N ALA A 622 -32.57 -2.98 -5.97
CA ALA A 622 -32.02 -1.63 -5.99
C ALA A 622 -30.58 -1.57 -6.54
N ARG A 623 -29.75 -2.58 -6.23
CA ARG A 623 -28.40 -2.68 -6.81
C ARG A 623 -28.40 -2.94 -8.31
N ARG A 624 -29.31 -3.81 -8.78
CA ARG A 624 -29.46 -4.07 -10.23
C ARG A 624 -29.93 -2.84 -11.00
N ALA A 625 -30.64 -1.92 -10.33
CA ALA A 625 -31.07 -0.65 -10.91
C ALA A 625 -29.95 0.42 -10.97
N GLY A 626 -28.77 0.16 -10.40
CA GLY A 626 -27.59 1.03 -10.46
C GLY A 626 -27.05 1.50 -9.10
N ALA A 627 -27.79 1.30 -8.00
CA ALA A 627 -27.35 1.73 -6.68
C ALA A 627 -26.16 0.88 -6.15
N PRO A 628 -25.16 1.45 -5.43
CA PRO A 628 -25.01 2.85 -5.05
C PRO A 628 -24.17 3.69 -6.03
N MET A 629 -23.79 3.14 -7.19
CA MET A 629 -22.91 3.82 -8.13
C MET A 629 -23.64 4.98 -8.81
N ASP A 630 -24.85 4.72 -9.30
CA ASP A 630 -25.82 5.77 -9.58
C ASP A 630 -26.52 6.15 -8.27
N LYS A 631 -26.33 7.40 -7.85
CA LYS A 631 -26.87 7.93 -6.59
C LYS A 631 -28.38 8.11 -6.61
N SER A 632 -28.97 8.30 -7.78
CA SER A 632 -30.40 8.53 -7.97
C SER A 632 -31.19 7.24 -8.18
N SER A 633 -30.50 6.13 -8.47
CA SER A 633 -31.10 4.80 -8.60
C SER A 633 -31.47 4.18 -7.25
N GLY A 634 -32.51 3.35 -7.26
CA GLY A 634 -32.94 2.63 -6.06
C GLY A 634 -34.40 2.18 -6.11
N ILE A 635 -34.98 1.99 -4.91
CA ILE A 635 -36.38 1.58 -4.73
C ILE A 635 -37.08 2.57 -3.81
N ASP A 636 -38.29 2.99 -4.20
CA ASP A 636 -39.18 3.78 -3.37
C ASP A 636 -40.40 2.95 -2.95
N LEU A 637 -40.47 2.58 -1.67
CA LEU A 637 -41.54 1.75 -1.12
C LEU A 637 -42.84 2.56 -0.92
N SER A 638 -43.93 2.07 -1.51
CA SER A 638 -45.27 2.65 -1.39
C SER A 638 -46.10 2.03 -0.26
N ILE A 639 -45.60 0.96 0.36
CA ILE A 639 -46.31 0.14 1.33
C ILE A 639 -45.55 0.01 2.67
N LYS A 640 -46.29 -0.37 3.71
CA LYS A 640 -45.75 -0.74 5.02
C LYS A 640 -46.10 -2.17 5.39
N LEU A 641 -45.28 -2.78 6.25
CA LEU A 641 -45.61 -4.07 6.86
C LEU A 641 -46.96 -3.98 7.60
N GLY A 642 -47.82 -4.98 7.39
CA GLY A 642 -49.18 -5.03 7.94
C GLY A 642 -50.22 -4.21 7.16
N GLN A 643 -49.83 -3.47 6.12
CA GLN A 643 -50.78 -2.72 5.30
C GLN A 643 -51.64 -3.66 4.44
N LYS A 644 -52.94 -3.38 4.38
CA LYS A 644 -53.85 -4.03 3.44
C LYS A 644 -53.68 -3.42 2.04
N VAL A 645 -53.55 -4.28 1.04
CA VAL A 645 -53.41 -3.90 -0.38
C VAL A 645 -54.48 -4.58 -1.22
N THR A 646 -54.86 -3.93 -2.31
CA THR A 646 -55.74 -4.46 -3.36
C THR A 646 -54.90 -4.90 -4.56
N ALA A 647 -55.36 -5.89 -5.32
CA ALA A 647 -54.76 -6.25 -6.59
C ALA A 647 -54.63 -5.01 -7.50
N GLY A 648 -53.42 -4.74 -8.00
CA GLY A 648 -53.08 -3.57 -8.80
C GLY A 648 -52.53 -2.37 -8.02
N ASP A 649 -52.60 -2.36 -6.68
CA ASP A 649 -51.98 -1.30 -5.88
C ASP A 649 -50.46 -1.30 -6.04
N SER A 650 -49.85 -0.11 -6.04
CA SER A 650 -48.38 0.03 -6.14
C SER A 650 -47.71 -0.51 -4.88
N LEU A 651 -46.80 -1.47 -5.04
CA LEU A 651 -45.95 -1.96 -3.96
C LEU A 651 -44.74 -1.05 -3.78
N TYR A 652 -44.04 -0.76 -4.88
CA TYR A 652 -42.88 0.13 -4.92
C TYR A 652 -42.53 0.54 -6.36
N PHE A 653 -41.69 1.56 -6.47
CA PHE A 653 -41.11 2.03 -7.73
C PHE A 653 -39.62 1.72 -7.79
N ILE A 654 -39.14 1.24 -8.93
CA ILE A 654 -37.72 1.05 -9.24
C ILE A 654 -37.26 2.26 -10.04
N HIS A 655 -36.22 2.94 -9.57
CA HIS A 655 -35.62 4.11 -10.23
C HIS A 655 -34.25 3.77 -10.79
N SER A 656 -33.97 4.23 -12.01
CA SER A 656 -32.66 4.12 -12.67
C SER A 656 -32.43 5.27 -13.67
N ASN A 657 -31.18 5.52 -14.07
CA ASN A 657 -30.87 6.35 -15.25
C ASN A 657 -30.41 5.54 -16.47
N VAL A 658 -30.26 4.22 -16.33
CA VAL A 658 -29.76 3.35 -17.41
C VAL A 658 -30.83 2.34 -17.77
N GLU A 659 -31.27 2.34 -19.03
CA GLU A 659 -32.38 1.50 -19.50
C GLU A 659 -32.12 0.00 -19.33
N SER A 660 -30.88 -0.44 -19.60
CA SER A 660 -30.50 -1.86 -19.41
C SER A 660 -30.50 -2.28 -17.93
N GLU A 661 -30.11 -1.39 -17.02
CA GLU A 661 -30.17 -1.65 -15.57
C GLU A 661 -31.62 -1.71 -15.07
N LEU A 662 -32.48 -0.79 -15.52
CA LEU A 662 -33.90 -0.83 -15.22
C LEU A 662 -34.53 -2.13 -15.72
N TYR A 663 -34.27 -2.53 -16.96
CA TYR A 663 -34.77 -3.79 -17.52
C TYR A 663 -34.37 -5.00 -16.67
N ILE A 664 -33.09 -5.09 -16.26
CA ILE A 664 -32.59 -6.18 -15.42
C ILE A 664 -33.24 -6.16 -14.02
N ALA A 665 -33.43 -4.97 -13.44
CA ALA A 665 -34.05 -4.80 -12.14
C ALA A 665 -35.55 -5.16 -12.17
N SER A 666 -36.30 -4.70 -13.19
CA SER A 666 -37.71 -5.00 -13.39
C SER A 666 -37.95 -6.49 -13.62
N ALA A 667 -37.20 -7.12 -14.53
CA ALA A 667 -37.29 -8.57 -14.76
C ALA A 667 -36.92 -9.37 -13.50
N SER A 668 -36.09 -8.83 -12.62
CA SER A 668 -35.87 -9.41 -11.30
C SER A 668 -37.11 -9.27 -10.39
N ALA A 669 -37.71 -8.08 -10.31
CA ALA A 669 -38.87 -7.84 -9.47
C ALA A 669 -40.10 -8.64 -9.90
N GLU A 670 -40.31 -8.83 -11.21
CA GLU A 670 -41.41 -9.64 -11.76
C GLU A 670 -41.32 -11.12 -11.35
N ARG A 671 -40.11 -11.68 -11.25
CA ARG A 671 -39.91 -13.06 -10.78
C ARG A 671 -40.15 -13.22 -9.28
N ASP A 672 -39.77 -12.22 -8.51
CA ASP A 672 -39.95 -12.17 -7.07
C ASP A 672 -39.81 -10.72 -6.62
N SER A 673 -40.95 -10.15 -6.20
CA SER A 673 -41.08 -8.76 -5.80
C SER A 673 -40.40 -8.47 -4.45
N GLY A 674 -40.09 -9.51 -3.67
CA GLY A 674 -39.63 -9.38 -2.29
C GLY A 674 -40.73 -8.98 -1.30
N ILE A 675 -41.99 -8.93 -1.73
CA ILE A 675 -43.14 -8.59 -0.87
C ILE A 675 -44.05 -9.80 -0.77
N LYS A 676 -44.34 -10.23 0.47
CA LYS A 676 -45.31 -11.28 0.73
C LYS A 676 -46.66 -10.67 1.12
N ILE A 677 -47.73 -11.14 0.47
CA ILE A 677 -49.12 -10.75 0.73
C ILE A 677 -49.86 -12.01 1.16
N ASP A 678 -50.46 -11.99 2.34
CA ASP A 678 -51.27 -13.10 2.89
C ASP A 678 -52.78 -12.87 2.70
#